data_AF-A0AAX2IXB7-F1
#
_entry.id   AF-A0AAX2IXB7-F1
#
_cell.length_a   1.000
_cell.length_b   1.000
_cell.length_c   1.000
_cell.angle_alpha   90.00
_cell.angle_beta   90.00
_cell.angle_gamma   90.00
#
_symmetry.space_group_name_H-M   'P 1'
#
loop_
_entity.id
_entity.type
_entity.pdbx_description
1 polymer ?
#
loop_
_entity_poly.entity_id
_entity_poly.type
_entity_poly.pdbx_seq_one_letter_code
_entity_poly.pdbx_strand_id
1 'polypeptide(L)'
;MAKNKEFFDALKKIAESAKSDETLRNDTINVLDDILKTDPSDPEAFREIIVDNQDFWDEHDPGLMEFNEGLIFGPSTEEYLKSDDFLDSNDTTNSFQKLHQFAAEQRIKFDLVKSDVDTLVAILKNNPDECRAYIASKKPALGNFSEENVHGWKKDEYTSTNPPVTINKSTDVLPDEAINRIKKEAGELLLIKLINGSENTQLLKDLRDARTKPEAERAANALGFPVEGNGILFLSSDVIDALEERVEKLEQEAAKRGFDGYVQSLSHDALLTKKSGLESTTFSNFRDSLDEPYKTYLPESEWERAKGVLGTRYLQAVLSSGTQNLKDALNAKEAGALIAELKKPALLGPHDYIDKAVTEENLGSLKKSMMQSFIKNLKDETNLKALDALKALDGAKNLDKFKEVLGKLGITPADWVKDSDLKDMKQWARARQFELEINRISSLGSGAHSKLMSALTQLPVEKQREILAKPQQLRHLMNAYEPHVAEHYLGKNAPGLTELLTENKRLEGFRAIHNAEVARVLANFKPEITLNDKQVAAINRALNTANSNPNTYTQVADYKILIDAIKTQSGSVNEKDFYNAFNLNDNGGAFTSSTPRKDGMAKQQEHNKNLYIEYNNPDNSGNKKLLGVLLSLDKLVIFGIEGKPSTPTSSPITNYFLERLKASKTVEEYTDLLFGENPTDSGLKKLKQDCLRELTPTLFNEIKNDLRKQELLDTNPANVMTAIKVLSTELESIKGITEPIRTNTDKLKFINDIDPVHLYNPTFQGTARVKAAQMKERYEGLSRDCGLVVDQLRRQVVALEGHLKSLPKDNEFKAAGLTLEQKAEIKKLRTDLEAELSAVREDLDFYKKIQGKLETIVKEVDVAAKGKMHYYYQSEGIKRHPPVSRDQIPPLPNVPNPSLRSSGTTAITGSTGKIQEFLVGEKIPEGQIVVVDVSHKTAPKSGAPVETIGRYTQDNNVPDQVTSKKGQISKVPGSKFEILQFPTQVPPPTSRSGDPLVEAKVNFSMAMAADILASLDSPPTKDKPIRLRGSNPEELEYLYTALVILGEKNPKFKFSRDAIEVNSAVFHPDNVKGRLWGFSSNSLYSQVFTNTGLTETQNIIQSKIKHMQQMTDEKFGPQKEREKVDSKVQEITDKQSKMKKELNPVHKTTERTIEQEGPAPETPSTGMRK
;
A
#
# COMPACT_ATOMS: atom_id res chain seq x y z
N MET A 1 -46.87 -73.30 -24.92
CA MET A 1 -46.32 -72.08 -25.53
C MET A 1 -44.83 -72.27 -25.55
N ALA A 2 -44.19 -71.99 -26.68
CA ALA A 2 -42.75 -72.16 -26.84
C ALA A 2 -41.95 -71.21 -25.94
N LYS A 3 -40.71 -71.59 -25.66
CA LYS A 3 -39.79 -70.96 -24.70
C LYS A 3 -38.92 -69.86 -25.30
N ASN A 4 -39.09 -69.51 -26.57
CA ASN A 4 -38.24 -68.55 -27.28
C ASN A 4 -38.02 -67.23 -26.53
N LYS A 5 -39.11 -66.63 -26.03
CA LYS A 5 -39.05 -65.39 -25.23
C LYS A 5 -38.34 -65.58 -23.90
N GLU A 6 -38.57 -66.72 -23.24
CA GLU A 6 -37.97 -67.03 -21.94
C GLU A 6 -36.45 -67.16 -22.06
N PHE A 7 -35.94 -67.86 -23.09
CA PHE A 7 -34.50 -67.92 -23.39
C PHE A 7 -33.91 -66.54 -23.74
N PHE A 8 -34.63 -65.73 -24.53
CA PHE A 8 -34.19 -64.37 -24.87
C PHE A 8 -34.04 -63.49 -23.61
N ASP A 9 -35.06 -63.51 -22.74
CA ASP A 9 -35.06 -62.72 -21.50
C ASP A 9 -34.04 -63.27 -20.49
N ALA A 10 -33.86 -64.60 -20.41
CA ALA A 10 -32.85 -65.26 -19.58
C ALA A 10 -31.44 -64.86 -20.01
N LEU A 11 -31.10 -64.97 -21.30
CA LEU A 11 -29.83 -64.52 -21.85
C LEU A 11 -29.53 -63.06 -21.49
N LYS A 12 -30.53 -62.19 -21.59
CA LYS A 12 -30.39 -60.78 -21.23
C LYS A 12 -30.08 -60.59 -19.74
N LYS A 13 -30.78 -61.30 -18.86
CA LYS A 13 -30.62 -61.21 -17.40
C LYS A 13 -29.28 -61.81 -16.94
N ILE A 14 -28.90 -62.96 -17.50
CA ILE A 14 -27.63 -63.61 -17.22
C ILE A 14 -26.48 -62.72 -17.69
N ALA A 15 -26.59 -62.14 -18.90
CA ALA A 15 -25.58 -61.23 -19.41
C ALA A 15 -25.37 -59.98 -18.55
N GLU A 16 -26.44 -59.40 -18.00
CA GLU A 16 -26.29 -58.28 -17.08
C GLU A 16 -25.57 -58.70 -15.79
N SER A 17 -25.89 -59.88 -15.25
CA SER A 17 -25.26 -60.42 -14.03
C SER A 17 -23.77 -60.72 -14.25
N ALA A 18 -23.45 -61.30 -15.41
CA ALA A 18 -22.11 -61.67 -15.86
C ALA A 18 -21.17 -60.46 -16.08
N LYS A 19 -21.67 -59.22 -16.15
CA LYS A 19 -20.80 -58.04 -16.21
C LYS A 19 -19.88 -57.93 -14.98
N SER A 20 -20.37 -58.34 -13.80
CA SER A 20 -19.68 -58.22 -12.51
C SER A 20 -19.07 -59.52 -11.97
N ASP A 21 -19.44 -60.67 -12.54
CA ASP A 21 -18.93 -62.00 -12.17
C ASP A 21 -18.00 -62.51 -13.28
N GLU A 22 -16.77 -62.88 -12.95
CA GLU A 22 -15.80 -63.37 -13.95
C GLU A 22 -16.04 -64.83 -14.35
N THR A 23 -16.48 -65.67 -13.41
CA THR A 23 -16.73 -67.09 -13.64
C THR A 23 -17.95 -67.25 -14.54
N LEU A 24 -19.07 -66.64 -14.13
CA LEU A 24 -20.33 -66.66 -14.88
C LEU A 24 -20.17 -66.10 -16.31
N ARG A 25 -19.32 -65.08 -16.48
CA ARG A 25 -19.02 -64.51 -17.80
C ARG A 25 -18.35 -65.51 -18.73
N ASN A 26 -17.38 -66.27 -18.24
CA ASN A 26 -16.68 -67.27 -19.04
C ASN A 26 -17.64 -68.39 -19.45
N ASP A 27 -18.51 -68.83 -18.53
CA ASP A 27 -19.50 -69.87 -18.82
C ASP A 27 -20.54 -69.37 -19.83
N THR A 28 -21.03 -68.13 -19.66
CA THR A 28 -21.94 -67.51 -20.64
C THR A 28 -21.28 -67.34 -22.01
N ILE A 29 -19.99 -66.97 -22.08
CA ILE A 29 -19.25 -66.83 -23.35
C ILE A 29 -19.24 -68.15 -24.13
N ASN A 30 -19.04 -69.29 -23.46
CA ASN A 30 -19.04 -70.60 -24.12
C ASN A 30 -20.41 -70.90 -24.75
N VAL A 31 -21.49 -70.68 -23.98
CA VAL A 31 -22.87 -70.87 -24.45
C VAL A 31 -23.18 -69.97 -25.66
N LEU A 32 -22.72 -68.71 -25.64
CA LEU A 32 -22.91 -67.81 -26.78
C LEU A 32 -22.10 -68.23 -28.00
N ASP A 33 -20.84 -68.66 -27.84
CA ASP A 33 -20.01 -69.14 -28.95
C ASP A 33 -20.62 -70.39 -29.61
N ASP A 34 -21.23 -71.28 -28.81
CA ASP A 34 -21.96 -72.47 -29.30
C ASP A 34 -23.23 -72.12 -30.08
N ILE A 35 -24.06 -71.21 -29.55
CA ILE A 35 -25.22 -70.68 -30.27
C ILE A 35 -24.79 -70.02 -31.59
N LEU A 36 -23.69 -69.25 -31.57
CA LEU A 36 -23.21 -68.50 -32.72
C LEU A 36 -22.66 -69.39 -33.84
N LYS A 37 -22.10 -70.55 -33.50
CA LYS A 37 -21.59 -71.52 -34.47
C LYS A 37 -22.70 -72.25 -35.23
N THR A 38 -23.92 -72.28 -34.69
CA THR A 38 -25.05 -73.06 -35.20
C THR A 38 -25.85 -72.30 -36.26
N ASP A 39 -26.38 -73.00 -37.27
CA ASP A 39 -27.25 -72.42 -38.31
C ASP A 39 -28.65 -72.14 -37.74
N PRO A 40 -29.07 -70.86 -37.62
CA PRO A 40 -30.38 -70.51 -37.08
C PRO A 40 -31.55 -70.84 -38.04
N SER A 41 -31.27 -71.21 -39.30
CA SER A 41 -32.27 -71.67 -40.25
C SER A 41 -32.49 -73.19 -40.23
N ASP A 42 -31.66 -73.93 -39.49
CA ASP A 42 -31.81 -75.36 -39.20
C ASP A 42 -32.47 -75.54 -37.82
N PRO A 43 -33.79 -75.82 -37.77
CA PRO A 43 -34.50 -75.91 -36.49
C PRO A 43 -34.05 -77.06 -35.60
N GLU A 44 -33.56 -78.16 -36.19
CA GLU A 44 -33.12 -79.33 -35.43
C GLU A 44 -31.80 -79.02 -34.73
N ALA A 45 -30.80 -78.54 -35.49
CA ALA A 45 -29.49 -78.18 -34.95
C ALA A 45 -29.57 -77.03 -33.92
N PHE A 46 -30.43 -76.03 -34.17
CA PHE A 46 -30.58 -74.89 -33.24
C PHE A 46 -31.25 -75.29 -31.93
N ARG A 47 -32.20 -76.23 -31.93
CA ARG A 47 -32.76 -76.77 -30.68
C ARG A 47 -31.74 -77.64 -29.95
N GLU A 48 -31.04 -78.50 -30.68
CA GLU A 48 -30.02 -79.39 -30.13
C GLU A 48 -28.95 -78.61 -29.36
N ILE A 49 -28.40 -77.53 -29.92
CA ILE A 49 -27.35 -76.76 -29.23
C ILE A 49 -27.85 -76.03 -27.97
N ILE A 50 -29.13 -75.63 -27.93
CA ILE A 50 -29.73 -75.04 -26.73
C ILE A 50 -29.90 -76.11 -25.64
N VAL A 51 -30.30 -77.33 -26.03
CA VAL A 51 -30.45 -78.49 -25.13
C VAL A 51 -29.11 -79.01 -24.63
N ASP A 52 -28.07 -79.04 -25.48
CA ASP A 52 -26.70 -79.44 -25.09
C ASP A 52 -26.14 -78.56 -23.97
N ASN A 53 -26.65 -77.33 -23.85
CA ASN A 53 -26.29 -76.38 -22.80
C ASN A 53 -27.27 -76.41 -21.60
N GLN A 54 -28.08 -77.47 -21.42
CA GLN A 54 -29.09 -77.59 -20.37
C GLN A 54 -28.56 -77.30 -18.96
N ASP A 55 -27.40 -77.84 -18.59
CA ASP A 55 -26.83 -77.65 -17.24
C ASP A 55 -26.67 -76.17 -16.89
N PHE A 56 -26.26 -75.34 -17.86
CA PHE A 56 -26.12 -73.89 -17.68
C PHE A 56 -27.48 -73.20 -17.54
N TRP A 57 -28.47 -73.61 -18.33
CA TRP A 57 -29.81 -73.03 -18.25
C TRP A 57 -30.50 -73.38 -16.93
N ASP A 58 -30.39 -74.62 -16.48
CA ASP A 58 -30.97 -75.11 -15.22
C ASP A 58 -30.33 -74.43 -13.99
N GLU A 59 -29.05 -74.05 -14.05
CA GLU A 59 -28.38 -73.30 -12.99
C GLU A 59 -29.02 -71.91 -12.77
N HIS A 60 -29.51 -71.28 -13.84
CA HIS A 60 -30.03 -69.90 -13.79
C HIS A 60 -31.56 -69.82 -13.73
N ASP A 61 -32.25 -70.70 -14.45
CA ASP A 61 -33.70 -70.80 -14.46
C ASP A 61 -34.14 -72.22 -14.88
N PRO A 62 -34.39 -73.12 -13.92
CA PRO A 62 -34.89 -74.48 -14.18
C PRO A 62 -36.19 -74.54 -14.99
N GLY A 63 -36.95 -73.44 -15.04
CA GLY A 63 -38.19 -73.35 -15.82
C GLY A 63 -37.98 -73.28 -17.34
N LEU A 64 -36.74 -73.09 -17.80
CA LEU A 64 -36.40 -73.03 -19.23
C LEU A 64 -36.47 -74.41 -19.90
N MET A 65 -36.02 -75.46 -19.20
CA MET A 65 -36.00 -76.84 -19.70
C MET A 65 -37.16 -77.69 -19.15
N GLU A 66 -38.03 -77.12 -18.31
CA GLU A 66 -39.11 -77.84 -17.67
C GLU A 66 -40.16 -78.36 -18.68
N PHE A 67 -40.36 -79.67 -18.68
CA PHE A 67 -41.47 -80.33 -19.37
C PHE A 67 -42.09 -81.40 -18.46
N ASN A 68 -43.42 -81.38 -18.33
CA ASN A 68 -44.16 -82.35 -17.55
C ASN A 68 -44.82 -83.38 -18.49
N GLU A 69 -44.28 -84.60 -18.51
CA GLU A 69 -44.85 -85.70 -19.31
C GLU A 69 -46.27 -86.04 -18.85
N GLY A 70 -47.24 -85.92 -19.76
CA GLY A 70 -48.64 -86.26 -19.50
C GLY A 70 -48.90 -87.77 -19.50
N LEU A 71 -49.92 -88.22 -18.76
CA LEU A 71 -50.30 -89.65 -18.72
C LEU A 71 -50.94 -90.08 -20.07
N ILE A 72 -50.17 -90.86 -20.83
CA ILE A 72 -50.56 -91.87 -21.85
C ILE A 72 -50.64 -91.41 -23.33
N PHE A 73 -50.80 -90.13 -23.68
CA PHE A 73 -50.86 -89.68 -25.10
C PHE A 73 -50.09 -88.39 -25.46
N GLY A 74 -49.19 -87.90 -24.61
CA GLY A 74 -48.34 -86.73 -24.91
C GLY A 74 -46.96 -87.11 -25.48
N PRO A 75 -46.22 -86.17 -26.08
CA PRO A 75 -44.82 -86.41 -26.50
C PRO A 75 -43.94 -86.69 -25.28
N SER A 76 -42.91 -87.52 -25.46
CA SER A 76 -41.82 -87.68 -24.48
C SER A 76 -40.99 -86.40 -24.34
N THR A 77 -40.21 -86.28 -23.27
CA THR A 77 -39.29 -85.13 -23.08
C THR A 77 -38.34 -84.95 -24.27
N GLU A 78 -37.81 -86.04 -24.83
CA GLU A 78 -36.92 -85.97 -26.00
C GLU A 78 -37.65 -85.51 -27.28
N GLU A 79 -38.91 -85.92 -27.46
CA GLU A 79 -39.76 -85.45 -28.58
C GLU A 79 -40.17 -83.99 -28.39
N TYR A 80 -40.44 -83.56 -27.15
CA TYR A 80 -40.77 -82.17 -26.82
C TYR A 80 -39.61 -81.23 -27.16
N LEU A 81 -38.38 -81.56 -26.72
CA LEU A 81 -37.20 -80.73 -26.94
C LEU A 81 -36.79 -80.60 -28.42
N LYS A 82 -37.22 -81.52 -29.28
CA LYS A 82 -37.03 -81.42 -30.74
C LYS A 82 -38.15 -80.67 -31.47
N SER A 83 -39.23 -80.28 -30.78
CA SER A 83 -40.45 -79.74 -31.36
C SER A 83 -40.59 -78.21 -31.26
N ASP A 84 -41.49 -77.64 -32.08
CA ASP A 84 -41.90 -76.23 -31.98
C ASP A 84 -42.62 -75.91 -30.66
N ASP A 85 -43.11 -76.91 -29.91
CA ASP A 85 -43.73 -76.67 -28.59
C ASP A 85 -42.69 -76.30 -27.52
N PHE A 86 -41.43 -76.71 -27.70
CA PHE A 86 -40.29 -76.27 -26.89
C PHE A 86 -39.72 -74.96 -27.41
N LEU A 87 -39.30 -74.92 -28.68
CA LEU A 87 -38.74 -73.74 -29.32
C LEU A 87 -39.33 -73.60 -30.72
N ASP A 88 -40.18 -72.59 -30.91
CA ASP A 88 -40.93 -72.35 -32.13
C ASP A 88 -40.03 -71.72 -33.20
N SER A 89 -39.80 -72.46 -34.28
CA SER A 89 -39.01 -72.02 -35.43
C SER A 89 -39.71 -70.90 -36.24
N ASN A 90 -41.01 -70.73 -36.08
CA ASN A 90 -41.84 -69.74 -36.75
C ASN A 90 -42.19 -68.52 -35.87
N ASP A 91 -41.60 -68.38 -34.68
CA ASP A 91 -41.82 -67.22 -33.81
C ASP A 91 -41.41 -65.93 -34.54
N THR A 92 -42.35 -64.99 -34.67
CA THR A 92 -42.13 -63.74 -35.44
C THR A 92 -41.38 -62.65 -34.66
N THR A 93 -41.22 -62.81 -33.35
CA THR A 93 -40.61 -61.82 -32.44
C THR A 93 -39.26 -62.29 -31.91
N ASN A 94 -39.17 -63.55 -31.45
CA ASN A 94 -37.96 -64.16 -30.87
C ASN A 94 -37.57 -65.42 -31.67
N SER A 95 -37.51 -65.30 -33.00
CA SER A 95 -37.05 -66.39 -33.87
C SER A 95 -35.62 -66.83 -33.51
N PHE A 96 -35.21 -67.99 -34.01
CA PHE A 96 -33.83 -68.47 -33.87
C PHE A 96 -32.82 -67.48 -34.43
N GLN A 97 -33.14 -66.82 -35.55
CA GLN A 97 -32.33 -65.72 -36.08
C GLN A 97 -32.18 -64.56 -35.07
N LYS A 98 -33.25 -64.20 -34.34
CA LYS A 98 -33.21 -63.12 -33.36
C LYS A 98 -32.41 -63.51 -32.11
N LEU A 99 -32.53 -64.76 -31.65
CA LEU A 99 -31.70 -65.30 -30.57
C LEU A 99 -30.22 -65.35 -30.97
N HIS A 100 -29.91 -65.79 -32.19
CA HIS A 100 -28.56 -65.80 -32.76
C HIS A 100 -27.97 -64.37 -32.86
N GLN A 101 -28.73 -63.42 -33.40
CA GLN A 101 -28.34 -62.00 -33.46
C GLN A 101 -28.11 -61.40 -32.08
N PHE A 102 -28.96 -61.73 -31.10
CA PHE A 102 -28.82 -61.25 -29.74
C PHE A 102 -27.60 -61.85 -29.05
N ALA A 103 -27.34 -63.15 -29.26
CA ALA A 103 -26.13 -63.80 -28.77
C ALA A 103 -24.86 -63.14 -29.32
N ALA A 104 -24.85 -62.78 -30.60
CA ALA A 104 -23.74 -62.07 -31.24
C ALA A 104 -23.48 -60.72 -30.59
N GLU A 105 -24.55 -59.95 -30.32
CA GLU A 105 -24.45 -58.66 -29.64
C GLU A 105 -23.89 -58.81 -28.22
N GLN A 106 -24.43 -59.74 -27.42
CA GLN A 106 -23.99 -59.94 -26.03
C GLN A 106 -22.54 -60.42 -25.96
N ARG A 107 -22.14 -61.30 -26.88
CA ARG A 107 -20.77 -61.84 -26.93
C ARG A 107 -19.72 -60.76 -27.04
N ILE A 108 -20.00 -59.71 -27.83
CA ILE A 108 -19.10 -58.56 -27.97
C ILE A 108 -19.10 -57.73 -26.69
N LYS A 109 -20.29 -57.40 -26.17
CA LYS A 109 -20.44 -56.52 -25.00
C LYS A 109 -19.71 -57.03 -23.76
N PHE A 110 -19.60 -58.34 -23.57
CA PHE A 110 -18.86 -58.89 -22.43
C PHE A 110 -17.39 -58.49 -22.38
N ASP A 111 -16.72 -58.50 -23.52
CA ASP A 111 -15.28 -58.19 -23.59
C ASP A 111 -15.01 -56.69 -23.81
N LEU A 112 -16.02 -55.90 -24.20
CA LEU A 112 -15.90 -54.43 -24.23
C LEU A 112 -15.54 -53.85 -22.88
N VAL A 113 -16.10 -54.38 -21.80
CA VAL A 113 -15.86 -53.91 -20.42
C VAL A 113 -14.36 -53.93 -20.06
N LYS A 114 -13.64 -54.94 -20.56
CA LYS A 114 -12.19 -55.14 -20.31
C LYS A 114 -11.31 -54.51 -21.40
N SER A 115 -11.89 -53.93 -22.45
CA SER A 115 -11.14 -53.37 -23.57
C SER A 115 -10.36 -52.10 -23.18
N ASP A 116 -9.25 -51.87 -23.88
CA ASP A 116 -8.45 -50.65 -23.76
C ASP A 116 -9.12 -49.44 -24.43
N VAL A 117 -8.59 -48.24 -24.16
CA VAL A 117 -9.13 -46.98 -24.69
C VAL A 117 -9.10 -46.96 -26.21
N ASP A 118 -8.06 -47.50 -26.85
CA ASP A 118 -7.89 -47.48 -28.31
C ASP A 118 -8.95 -48.34 -29.00
N THR A 119 -9.29 -49.49 -28.42
CA THR A 119 -10.38 -50.35 -28.91
C THR A 119 -11.75 -49.69 -28.77
N LEU A 120 -12.03 -49.05 -27.64
CA LEU A 120 -13.28 -48.30 -27.47
C LEU A 120 -13.38 -47.14 -28.45
N VAL A 121 -12.31 -46.37 -28.65
CA VAL A 121 -12.25 -45.27 -29.62
C VAL A 121 -12.43 -45.77 -31.06
N ALA A 122 -11.79 -46.88 -31.43
CA ALA A 122 -11.92 -47.46 -32.77
C ALA A 122 -13.36 -47.90 -33.07
N ILE A 123 -14.03 -48.55 -32.11
CA ILE A 123 -15.45 -48.91 -32.24
C ILE A 123 -16.32 -47.68 -32.47
N LEU A 124 -16.04 -46.56 -31.80
CA LEU A 124 -16.78 -45.32 -31.97
C LEU A 124 -16.55 -44.65 -33.32
N LYS A 125 -15.30 -44.67 -33.81
CA LYS A 125 -14.90 -44.03 -35.08
C LYS A 125 -15.40 -44.74 -36.33
N ASN A 126 -15.34 -46.08 -36.35
CA ASN A 126 -15.69 -46.88 -37.52
C ASN A 126 -17.19 -46.82 -37.83
N ASN A 127 -17.60 -46.69 -39.09
CA ASN A 127 -19.01 -46.85 -39.46
C ASN A 127 -19.49 -48.31 -39.24
N PRO A 128 -20.79 -48.67 -39.35
CA PRO A 128 -21.26 -50.01 -39.02
C PRO A 128 -20.52 -51.16 -39.74
N ASP A 129 -20.21 -51.00 -41.03
CA ASP A 129 -19.53 -52.04 -41.81
C ASP A 129 -18.04 -52.15 -41.43
N GLU A 130 -17.37 -51.01 -41.25
CA GLU A 130 -15.99 -50.97 -40.73
C GLU A 130 -15.90 -51.52 -39.30
N CYS A 131 -16.93 -51.31 -38.49
CA CYS A 131 -16.99 -51.78 -37.10
C CYS A 131 -17.09 -53.31 -37.04
N ARG A 132 -17.90 -53.93 -37.91
CA ARG A 132 -17.94 -55.40 -38.02
C ARG A 132 -16.59 -55.98 -38.42
N ALA A 133 -15.92 -55.38 -39.40
CA ALA A 133 -14.57 -55.79 -39.80
C ALA A 133 -13.56 -55.61 -38.65
N TYR A 134 -13.69 -54.51 -37.89
CA TYR A 134 -12.85 -54.27 -36.74
C TYR A 134 -13.06 -55.31 -35.63
N ILE A 135 -14.30 -55.69 -35.33
CA ILE A 135 -14.64 -56.76 -34.37
C ILE A 135 -13.97 -58.07 -34.79
N ALA A 136 -14.08 -58.46 -36.07
CA ALA A 136 -13.41 -59.66 -36.60
C ALA A 136 -11.87 -59.58 -36.47
N SER A 137 -11.29 -58.40 -36.74
CA SER A 137 -9.84 -58.19 -36.60
C SER A 137 -9.32 -58.35 -35.17
N LYS A 138 -10.20 -58.27 -34.17
CA LYS A 138 -9.88 -58.40 -32.75
C LYS A 138 -10.13 -59.79 -32.19
N LYS A 139 -10.47 -60.78 -33.02
CA LYS A 139 -10.64 -62.18 -32.58
C LYS A 139 -9.40 -62.70 -31.83
N PRO A 140 -9.56 -63.39 -30.67
CA PRO A 140 -10.83 -63.74 -29.99
C PRO A 140 -11.32 -62.67 -28.99
N ALA A 141 -10.62 -61.54 -28.85
CA ALA A 141 -10.83 -60.55 -27.79
C ALA A 141 -12.16 -59.79 -27.85
N LEU A 142 -12.89 -59.82 -28.97
CA LEU A 142 -14.27 -59.31 -29.08
C LEU A 142 -15.20 -60.38 -29.67
N GLY A 143 -14.94 -61.64 -29.35
CA GLY A 143 -15.63 -62.79 -29.92
C GLY A 143 -14.92 -63.43 -31.10
N ASN A 144 -15.37 -64.64 -31.45
CA ASN A 144 -14.76 -65.49 -32.45
C ASN A 144 -15.25 -65.23 -33.90
N PHE A 145 -15.66 -64.00 -34.21
CA PHE A 145 -16.29 -63.62 -35.48
C PHE A 145 -15.36 -63.82 -36.69
N SER A 146 -15.66 -64.85 -37.49
CA SER A 146 -14.96 -65.21 -38.74
C SER A 146 -15.80 -66.23 -39.51
N GLU A 147 -15.54 -66.41 -40.81
CA GLU A 147 -16.27 -67.34 -41.70
C GLU A 147 -16.36 -68.78 -41.15
N GLU A 148 -15.36 -69.24 -40.39
CA GLU A 148 -15.28 -70.62 -39.88
C GLU A 148 -15.98 -70.84 -38.53
N ASN A 149 -16.23 -69.77 -37.76
CA ASN A 149 -16.58 -69.89 -36.33
C ASN A 149 -17.95 -69.33 -35.97
N VAL A 150 -18.55 -68.49 -36.82
CA VAL A 150 -19.88 -67.92 -36.58
C VAL A 150 -20.70 -68.11 -37.85
N HIS A 151 -21.80 -68.84 -37.73
CA HIS A 151 -22.69 -69.08 -38.85
C HIS A 151 -23.27 -67.76 -39.38
N GLY A 152 -23.31 -67.59 -40.70
CA GLY A 152 -23.79 -66.37 -41.34
C GLY A 152 -22.77 -65.21 -41.39
N TRP A 153 -21.55 -65.40 -40.86
CA TRP A 153 -20.48 -64.40 -41.00
C TRP A 153 -19.89 -64.41 -42.42
N LYS A 154 -19.97 -63.27 -43.10
CA LYS A 154 -19.51 -63.08 -44.48
C LYS A 154 -18.01 -62.74 -44.51
N LYS A 155 -17.38 -63.03 -45.64
CA LYS A 155 -16.01 -62.63 -45.96
C LYS A 155 -15.84 -61.10 -45.95
N ASP A 156 -14.70 -60.63 -45.44
CA ASP A 156 -14.37 -59.20 -45.47
C ASP A 156 -14.20 -58.67 -46.90
N GLU A 157 -14.73 -57.47 -47.11
CA GLU A 157 -14.62 -56.69 -48.35
C GLU A 157 -13.75 -55.43 -48.13
N TYR A 158 -13.39 -54.74 -49.22
CA TYR A 158 -12.62 -53.49 -49.16
C TYR A 158 -13.37 -52.38 -49.89
N THR A 159 -13.38 -51.18 -49.31
CA THR A 159 -13.92 -49.99 -49.96
C THR A 159 -13.04 -49.56 -51.14
N SER A 160 -13.64 -48.92 -52.14
CA SER A 160 -12.90 -48.32 -53.27
C SER A 160 -12.20 -47.00 -52.94
N THR A 161 -12.05 -46.65 -51.65
CA THR A 161 -11.39 -45.42 -51.18
C THR A 161 -9.86 -45.58 -51.22
N ASN A 162 -9.11 -44.46 -51.14
CA ASN A 162 -7.66 -44.50 -51.03
C ASN A 162 -7.21 -43.79 -49.73
N PRO A 163 -6.69 -44.52 -48.72
CA PRO A 163 -6.45 -45.97 -48.73
C PRO A 163 -7.74 -46.82 -48.68
N PRO A 164 -7.69 -48.09 -49.15
CA PRO A 164 -8.79 -49.04 -48.99
C PRO A 164 -9.04 -49.32 -47.51
N VAL A 165 -10.31 -49.35 -47.10
CA VAL A 165 -10.74 -49.65 -45.73
C VAL A 165 -11.45 -51.00 -45.73
N THR A 166 -11.12 -51.86 -44.77
CA THR A 166 -11.77 -53.17 -44.61
C THR A 166 -13.18 -52.99 -44.06
N ILE A 167 -14.17 -53.62 -44.68
CA ILE A 167 -15.59 -53.57 -44.31
C ILE A 167 -16.18 -54.97 -44.27
N ASN A 168 -17.18 -55.18 -43.43
CA ASN A 168 -17.89 -56.46 -43.34
C ASN A 168 -19.41 -56.22 -43.32
N LYS A 169 -20.14 -56.94 -44.18
CA LYS A 169 -21.60 -56.80 -44.41
C LYS A 169 -22.43 -57.92 -43.76
N SER A 170 -21.95 -58.50 -42.66
CA SER A 170 -22.64 -59.53 -41.88
C SER A 170 -23.80 -58.97 -41.03
N THR A 171 -24.72 -58.25 -41.69
CA THR A 171 -25.91 -57.65 -41.07
C THR A 171 -26.88 -58.66 -40.48
N ASP A 172 -26.83 -59.91 -40.98
CA ASP A 172 -27.70 -61.00 -40.56
C ASP A 172 -27.28 -61.53 -39.17
N VAL A 173 -26.01 -61.38 -38.80
CA VAL A 173 -25.47 -61.74 -37.48
C VAL A 173 -25.40 -60.53 -36.55
N LEU A 174 -24.84 -59.42 -37.02
CA LEU A 174 -24.78 -58.14 -36.29
C LEU A 174 -25.53 -57.06 -37.06
N PRO A 175 -26.84 -56.88 -36.82
CA PRO A 175 -27.61 -55.80 -37.42
C PRO A 175 -27.03 -54.42 -37.09
N ASP A 176 -27.30 -53.40 -37.90
CA ASP A 176 -26.85 -52.01 -37.64
C ASP A 176 -27.30 -51.51 -36.26
N GLU A 177 -28.51 -51.91 -35.83
CA GLU A 177 -29.01 -51.60 -34.48
C GLU A 177 -28.17 -52.23 -33.36
N ALA A 178 -27.66 -53.45 -33.56
CA ALA A 178 -26.78 -54.11 -32.61
C ALA A 178 -25.43 -53.38 -32.54
N ILE A 179 -24.87 -52.97 -33.69
CA ILE A 179 -23.66 -52.14 -33.74
C ILE A 179 -23.87 -50.80 -33.03
N ASN A 180 -25.02 -50.16 -33.20
CA ASN A 180 -25.35 -48.92 -32.48
C ASN A 180 -25.41 -49.14 -30.96
N ARG A 181 -25.99 -50.25 -30.49
CA ARG A 181 -26.00 -50.61 -29.05
C ARG A 181 -24.61 -50.93 -28.51
N ILE A 182 -23.76 -51.59 -29.30
CA ILE A 182 -22.33 -51.83 -29.00
C ILE A 182 -21.56 -50.51 -28.89
N LYS A 183 -21.76 -49.59 -29.84
CA LYS A 183 -21.16 -48.25 -29.80
C LYS A 183 -21.60 -47.45 -28.57
N LYS A 184 -22.87 -47.55 -28.19
CA LYS A 184 -23.38 -46.90 -26.97
C LYS A 184 -22.65 -47.40 -25.73
N GLU A 185 -22.56 -48.72 -25.55
CA GLU A 185 -21.82 -49.34 -24.43
C GLU A 185 -20.34 -48.92 -24.44
N ALA A 186 -19.69 -48.95 -25.61
CA ALA A 186 -18.30 -48.55 -25.75
C ALA A 186 -18.08 -47.06 -25.42
N GLY A 187 -19.04 -46.20 -25.78
CA GLY A 187 -19.05 -44.78 -25.45
C GLY A 187 -19.13 -44.53 -23.95
N GLU A 188 -20.04 -45.22 -23.25
CA GLU A 188 -20.18 -45.12 -21.79
C GLU A 188 -18.89 -45.58 -21.07
N LEU A 189 -18.35 -46.76 -21.44
CA LEU A 189 -17.09 -47.28 -20.89
C LEU A 189 -15.90 -46.35 -21.14
N LEU A 190 -15.82 -45.74 -22.33
CA LEU A 190 -14.76 -44.79 -22.66
C LEU A 190 -14.86 -43.54 -21.77
N LEU A 191 -16.06 -42.96 -21.64
CA LEU A 191 -16.25 -41.78 -20.80
C LEU A 191 -15.84 -42.05 -19.36
N ILE A 192 -16.26 -43.16 -18.77
CA ILE A 192 -15.87 -43.53 -17.39
C ILE A 192 -14.34 -43.60 -17.25
N LYS A 193 -13.64 -44.19 -18.22
CA LYS A 193 -12.16 -44.23 -18.23
C LYS A 193 -11.55 -42.83 -18.35
N LEU A 194 -12.07 -41.97 -19.23
CA LEU A 194 -11.58 -40.60 -19.42
C LEU A 194 -11.83 -39.72 -18.19
N ILE A 195 -12.99 -39.86 -17.55
CA ILE A 195 -13.37 -39.16 -16.31
C ILE A 195 -12.37 -39.53 -15.20
N ASN A 196 -12.19 -40.83 -14.96
CA ASN A 196 -11.29 -41.33 -13.94
C ASN A 196 -9.83 -40.94 -14.19
N GLY A 197 -9.41 -40.84 -15.45
CA GLY A 197 -8.08 -40.42 -15.86
C GLY A 197 -7.84 -38.90 -15.84
N SER A 198 -8.89 -38.08 -15.78
CA SER A 198 -8.75 -36.61 -15.85
C SER A 198 -8.47 -35.99 -14.49
N GLU A 199 -7.57 -35.00 -14.45
CA GLU A 199 -7.33 -34.12 -13.30
C GLU A 199 -7.95 -32.72 -13.50
N ASN A 200 -8.58 -32.45 -14.66
CA ASN A 200 -9.15 -31.15 -14.96
C ASN A 200 -10.59 -31.06 -14.45
N THR A 201 -10.73 -30.63 -13.19
CA THR A 201 -12.03 -30.49 -12.51
C THR A 201 -13.02 -29.61 -13.27
N GLN A 202 -12.55 -28.54 -13.95
CA GLN A 202 -13.45 -27.65 -14.67
C GLN A 202 -14.08 -28.35 -15.88
N LEU A 203 -13.31 -29.10 -16.67
CA LEU A 203 -13.86 -29.85 -17.80
C LEU A 203 -14.83 -30.94 -17.35
N LEU A 204 -14.56 -31.59 -16.21
CA LEU A 204 -15.47 -32.57 -15.62
C LEU A 204 -16.79 -31.91 -15.16
N LYS A 205 -16.72 -30.73 -14.54
CA LYS A 205 -17.91 -29.94 -14.20
C LYS A 205 -18.65 -29.47 -15.44
N ASP A 206 -17.96 -29.01 -16.48
CA ASP A 206 -18.57 -28.60 -17.75
C ASP A 206 -19.35 -29.75 -18.38
N LEU A 207 -18.85 -31.00 -18.27
CA LEU A 207 -19.56 -32.19 -18.73
C LEU A 207 -20.76 -32.53 -17.85
N ARG A 208 -20.59 -32.52 -16.52
CA ARG A 208 -21.65 -32.83 -15.55
C ARG A 208 -22.80 -31.81 -15.60
N ASP A 209 -22.47 -30.53 -15.71
CA ASP A 209 -23.41 -29.41 -15.65
C ASP A 209 -24.00 -29.06 -17.02
N ALA A 210 -23.59 -29.76 -18.09
CA ALA A 210 -24.09 -29.57 -19.45
C ALA A 210 -25.61 -29.77 -19.52
N ARG A 211 -26.32 -28.80 -20.10
CA ARG A 211 -27.79 -28.84 -20.24
C ARG A 211 -28.22 -29.15 -21.67
N THR A 212 -27.29 -29.12 -22.61
CA THR A 212 -27.55 -29.37 -24.03
C THR A 212 -26.54 -30.35 -24.61
N LYS A 213 -26.94 -31.09 -25.65
CA LYS A 213 -26.07 -32.03 -26.35
C LYS A 213 -24.76 -31.37 -26.85
N PRO A 214 -24.76 -30.16 -27.47
CA PRO A 214 -23.53 -29.52 -27.91
C PRO A 214 -22.57 -29.13 -26.77
N GLU A 215 -23.08 -28.82 -25.57
CA GLU A 215 -22.25 -28.56 -24.39
C GLU A 215 -21.58 -29.86 -23.91
N ALA A 216 -22.36 -30.93 -23.81
CA ALA A 216 -21.85 -32.25 -23.44
C ALA A 216 -20.81 -32.76 -24.45
N GLU A 217 -21.07 -32.61 -25.75
CA GLU A 217 -20.12 -32.93 -26.82
C GLU A 217 -18.82 -32.14 -26.64
N ARG A 218 -18.88 -30.82 -26.43
CA ARG A 218 -17.68 -30.00 -26.28
C ARG A 218 -16.84 -30.44 -25.08
N ALA A 219 -17.47 -30.69 -23.94
CA ALA A 219 -16.77 -31.09 -22.72
C ALA A 219 -16.20 -32.52 -22.83
N ALA A 220 -16.98 -33.47 -23.35
CA ALA A 220 -16.54 -34.85 -23.59
C ALA A 220 -15.38 -34.90 -24.59
N ASN A 221 -15.46 -34.13 -25.69
CA ASN A 221 -14.39 -34.08 -26.69
C ASN A 221 -13.10 -33.46 -26.12
N ALA A 222 -13.22 -32.43 -25.27
CA ALA A 222 -12.07 -31.86 -24.56
C ALA A 222 -11.44 -32.83 -23.55
N LEU A 223 -12.22 -33.79 -23.01
CA LEU A 223 -11.72 -34.88 -22.18
C LEU A 223 -11.10 -36.04 -22.98
N GLY A 224 -11.24 -36.05 -24.31
CA GLY A 224 -10.67 -37.07 -25.20
C GLY A 224 -11.69 -38.04 -25.83
N PHE A 225 -13.00 -37.80 -25.66
CA PHE A 225 -14.03 -38.55 -26.39
C PHE A 225 -13.93 -38.23 -27.91
N PRO A 226 -14.05 -39.20 -28.82
CA PRO A 226 -13.90 -38.95 -30.25
C PRO A 226 -15.11 -38.22 -30.82
N VAL A 227 -14.87 -37.22 -31.68
CA VAL A 227 -15.93 -36.43 -32.34
C VAL A 227 -16.85 -37.29 -33.20
N GLU A 228 -16.32 -38.39 -33.74
CA GLU A 228 -17.07 -39.39 -34.52
C GLU A 228 -18.10 -40.12 -33.66
N GLY A 229 -17.88 -40.21 -32.35
CA GLY A 229 -18.80 -40.80 -31.37
C GLY A 229 -19.94 -39.86 -30.92
N ASN A 230 -19.92 -38.57 -31.27
CA ASN A 230 -20.91 -37.59 -30.81
C ASN A 230 -22.36 -37.98 -31.16
N GLY A 231 -22.55 -38.72 -32.25
CA GLY A 231 -23.86 -39.22 -32.67
C GLY A 231 -24.56 -40.07 -31.58
N ILE A 232 -23.79 -40.87 -30.84
CA ILE A 232 -24.26 -41.79 -29.81
C ILE A 232 -23.95 -41.34 -28.38
N LEU A 233 -23.32 -40.17 -28.21
CA LEU A 233 -22.97 -39.61 -26.91
C LEU A 233 -24.21 -39.45 -26.03
N PHE A 234 -24.21 -40.13 -24.89
CA PHE A 234 -25.27 -40.10 -23.90
C PHE A 234 -24.65 -40.24 -22.50
N LEU A 235 -25.06 -39.38 -21.57
CA LEU A 235 -24.63 -39.43 -20.18
C LEU A 235 -25.59 -40.36 -19.43
N SER A 236 -25.22 -41.63 -19.29
CA SER A 236 -25.95 -42.59 -18.47
C SER A 236 -25.79 -42.27 -16.98
N SER A 237 -26.61 -42.91 -16.12
CA SER A 237 -26.49 -42.80 -14.66
C SER A 237 -25.06 -43.07 -14.21
N ASP A 238 -24.45 -44.14 -14.70
CA ASP A 238 -23.12 -44.59 -14.29
C ASP A 238 -22.02 -43.59 -14.67
N VAL A 239 -22.19 -42.90 -15.81
CA VAL A 239 -21.28 -41.82 -16.23
C VAL A 239 -21.46 -40.59 -15.33
N ILE A 240 -22.69 -40.24 -14.96
CA ILE A 240 -22.99 -39.11 -14.07
C ILE A 240 -22.44 -39.40 -12.67
N ASP A 241 -22.66 -40.60 -12.13
CA ASP A 241 -22.15 -41.01 -10.83
C ASP A 241 -20.62 -40.95 -10.80
N ALA A 242 -19.95 -41.48 -11.83
CA ALA A 242 -18.49 -41.38 -11.96
C ALA A 242 -17.99 -39.92 -12.07
N LEU A 243 -18.73 -39.04 -12.76
CA LEU A 243 -18.42 -37.61 -12.84
C LEU A 243 -18.54 -36.94 -11.48
N GLU A 244 -19.63 -37.18 -10.76
CA GLU A 244 -19.89 -36.59 -9.45
C GLU A 244 -18.82 -37.01 -8.43
N GLU A 245 -18.55 -38.31 -8.32
CA GLU A 245 -17.51 -38.85 -7.43
C GLU A 245 -16.12 -38.28 -7.78
N ARG A 246 -15.79 -38.19 -9.07
CA ARG A 246 -14.47 -37.69 -9.50
C ARG A 246 -14.31 -36.20 -9.21
N VAL A 247 -15.33 -35.39 -9.49
CA VAL A 247 -15.32 -33.94 -9.21
C VAL A 247 -15.23 -33.71 -7.70
N GLU A 248 -16.04 -34.42 -6.92
CA GLU A 248 -16.00 -34.31 -5.46
C GLU A 248 -14.61 -34.64 -4.92
N LYS A 249 -14.01 -35.75 -5.36
CA LYS A 249 -12.65 -36.13 -4.95
C LYS A 249 -11.61 -35.05 -5.26
N LEU A 250 -11.60 -34.51 -6.47
CA LEU A 250 -10.62 -33.50 -6.89
C LEU A 250 -10.81 -32.17 -6.13
N GLU A 251 -12.05 -31.76 -5.89
CA GLU A 251 -12.36 -30.57 -5.10
C GLU A 251 -11.98 -30.73 -3.63
N GLN A 252 -12.21 -31.91 -3.04
CA GLN A 252 -11.78 -32.19 -1.67
C GLN A 252 -10.25 -32.13 -1.53
N GLU A 253 -9.50 -32.68 -2.48
CA GLU A 253 -8.03 -32.60 -2.53
C GLU A 253 -7.53 -31.17 -2.75
N ALA A 254 -8.22 -30.37 -3.58
CA ALA A 254 -7.91 -28.97 -3.80
C ALA A 254 -8.17 -28.13 -2.54
N ALA A 255 -9.33 -28.31 -1.89
CA ALA A 255 -9.69 -27.65 -0.64
C ALA A 255 -8.69 -27.98 0.48
N LYS A 256 -8.29 -29.24 0.60
CA LYS A 256 -7.25 -29.66 1.55
C LYS A 256 -5.93 -28.92 1.33
N ARG A 257 -5.45 -28.83 0.08
CA ARG A 257 -4.18 -28.16 -0.25
C ARG A 257 -4.25 -26.64 -0.07
N GLY A 258 -5.40 -26.02 -0.39
CA GLY A 258 -5.59 -24.57 -0.36
C GLY A 258 -5.86 -23.96 1.02
N PHE A 259 -6.28 -24.78 1.99
CA PHE A 259 -6.85 -24.29 3.26
C PHE A 259 -5.93 -23.33 4.03
N ASP A 260 -4.63 -23.63 4.14
CA ASP A 260 -3.70 -22.79 4.90
C ASP A 260 -3.49 -21.42 4.24
N GLY A 261 -3.44 -21.39 2.90
CA GLY A 261 -3.38 -20.16 2.13
C GLY A 261 -4.65 -19.31 2.28
N TYR A 262 -5.81 -19.95 2.33
CA TYR A 262 -7.08 -19.29 2.65
C TYR A 262 -7.08 -18.69 4.06
N VAL A 263 -6.73 -19.47 5.08
CA VAL A 263 -6.68 -18.97 6.46
C VAL A 263 -5.70 -17.80 6.60
N GLN A 264 -4.59 -17.82 5.86
CA GLN A 264 -3.64 -16.72 5.84
C GLN A 264 -4.17 -15.44 5.17
N SER A 265 -5.04 -15.58 4.17
CA SER A 265 -5.63 -14.45 3.45
C SER A 265 -6.79 -13.77 4.20
N LEU A 266 -7.36 -14.44 5.20
CA LEU A 266 -8.42 -13.87 6.03
C LEU A 266 -7.95 -12.60 6.77
N SER A 267 -8.76 -11.55 6.64
CA SER A 267 -8.59 -10.30 7.37
C SER A 267 -8.87 -10.47 8.87
N HIS A 268 -8.47 -9.49 9.69
CA HIS A 268 -8.75 -9.49 11.13
C HIS A 268 -10.24 -9.67 11.45
N ASP A 269 -11.11 -8.91 10.79
CA ASP A 269 -12.55 -8.98 11.01
C ASP A 269 -13.13 -10.32 10.49
N ALA A 270 -12.66 -10.81 9.34
CA ALA A 270 -13.09 -12.10 8.81
C ALA A 270 -12.68 -13.27 9.72
N LEU A 271 -11.54 -13.18 10.42
CA LEU A 271 -11.17 -14.16 11.43
C LEU A 271 -12.15 -14.12 12.61
N LEU A 272 -12.48 -12.92 13.11
CA LEU A 272 -13.39 -12.78 14.25
C LEU A 272 -14.80 -13.35 13.97
N THR A 273 -15.27 -13.33 12.72
CA THR A 273 -16.56 -13.94 12.36
C THR A 273 -16.55 -15.47 12.35
N LYS A 274 -15.38 -16.12 12.34
CA LYS A 274 -15.27 -17.60 12.39
C LYS A 274 -15.41 -18.19 13.80
N LYS A 275 -15.69 -17.35 14.82
CA LYS A 275 -15.84 -17.75 16.22
C LYS A 275 -16.82 -18.93 16.40
N SER A 276 -18.05 -18.80 15.90
CA SER A 276 -19.09 -19.81 16.10
C SER A 276 -18.73 -21.16 15.46
N GLY A 277 -18.04 -21.14 14.32
CA GLY A 277 -17.53 -22.35 13.67
C GLY A 277 -16.44 -23.03 14.49
N LEU A 278 -15.49 -22.27 15.02
CA LEU A 278 -14.41 -22.80 15.88
C LEU A 278 -14.92 -23.37 17.21
N GLU A 279 -15.94 -22.74 17.79
CA GLU A 279 -16.60 -23.19 19.02
C GLU A 279 -17.52 -24.40 18.81
N SER A 280 -17.78 -24.79 17.55
CA SER A 280 -18.66 -25.90 17.19
C SER A 280 -18.12 -27.26 17.64
N THR A 281 -19.05 -28.09 18.12
CA THR A 281 -18.83 -29.50 18.46
C THR A 281 -19.04 -30.46 17.28
N THR A 282 -19.45 -29.97 16.10
CA THR A 282 -19.66 -30.80 14.89
C THR A 282 -18.89 -30.26 13.70
N PHE A 283 -18.45 -31.16 12.82
CA PHE A 283 -17.74 -30.81 11.60
C PHE A 283 -18.59 -29.95 10.66
N SER A 284 -19.86 -30.31 10.43
CA SER A 284 -20.75 -29.57 9.53
C SER A 284 -20.82 -28.09 9.92
N ASN A 285 -21.12 -27.78 11.17
CA ASN A 285 -21.24 -26.40 11.64
C ASN A 285 -19.90 -25.63 11.56
N PHE A 286 -18.76 -26.31 11.78
CA PHE A 286 -17.45 -25.71 11.56
C PHE A 286 -17.25 -25.38 10.07
N ARG A 287 -17.49 -26.35 9.20
CA ARG A 287 -17.35 -26.24 7.74
C ARG A 287 -18.28 -25.16 7.19
N ASP A 288 -19.54 -25.12 7.65
CA ASP A 288 -20.57 -24.17 7.23
C ASP A 288 -20.24 -22.70 7.57
N SER A 289 -19.32 -22.47 8.51
CA SER A 289 -18.81 -21.14 8.86
C SER A 289 -17.70 -20.64 7.93
N LEU A 290 -17.09 -21.53 7.15
CA LEU A 290 -16.01 -21.21 6.22
C LEU A 290 -16.58 -20.56 4.96
N ASP A 291 -15.69 -19.96 4.16
CA ASP A 291 -16.05 -19.42 2.86
C ASP A 291 -15.92 -20.50 1.78
N GLU A 292 -16.61 -20.34 0.64
CA GLU A 292 -16.40 -21.22 -0.52
C GLU A 292 -14.95 -21.10 -1.03
N PRO A 293 -14.32 -22.20 -1.49
CA PRO A 293 -14.88 -23.55 -1.69
C PRO A 293 -14.87 -24.46 -0.44
N TYR A 294 -14.23 -24.04 0.66
CA TYR A 294 -13.98 -24.89 1.83
C TYR A 294 -15.25 -25.24 2.59
N LYS A 295 -16.26 -24.38 2.51
CA LYS A 295 -17.60 -24.64 3.04
C LYS A 295 -18.23 -25.91 2.47
N THR A 296 -17.99 -26.18 1.18
CA THR A 296 -18.55 -27.35 0.51
C THR A 296 -17.59 -28.53 0.57
N TYR A 297 -16.33 -28.31 0.18
CA TYR A 297 -15.42 -29.40 -0.20
C TYR A 297 -14.32 -29.70 0.83
N LEU A 298 -14.20 -28.99 1.94
CA LEU A 298 -13.25 -29.42 2.97
C LEU A 298 -13.72 -30.79 3.52
N PRO A 299 -12.86 -31.83 3.56
CA PRO A 299 -13.26 -33.13 4.08
C PRO A 299 -13.16 -33.19 5.61
N GLU A 300 -13.98 -34.03 6.24
CA GLU A 300 -14.03 -34.19 7.71
C GLU A 300 -12.70 -34.68 8.30
N SER A 301 -11.93 -35.46 7.54
CA SER A 301 -10.59 -35.91 7.93
C SER A 301 -9.60 -34.77 8.20
N GLU A 302 -9.84 -33.57 7.65
CA GLU A 302 -9.02 -32.38 7.88
C GLU A 302 -9.53 -31.53 9.05
N TRP A 303 -10.66 -31.86 9.68
CA TRP A 303 -11.32 -31.01 10.66
C TRP A 303 -10.42 -30.60 11.83
N GLU A 304 -9.74 -31.57 12.46
CA GLU A 304 -8.86 -31.34 13.60
C GLU A 304 -7.67 -30.44 13.23
N ARG A 305 -7.06 -30.66 12.06
CA ARG A 305 -5.98 -29.81 11.54
C ARG A 305 -6.50 -28.40 11.24
N ALA A 306 -7.64 -28.32 10.59
CA ALA A 306 -8.28 -27.06 10.20
C ALA A 306 -8.65 -26.20 11.42
N LYS A 307 -9.16 -26.83 12.50
CA LYS A 307 -9.38 -26.16 13.80
C LYS A 307 -8.09 -25.57 14.36
N GLY A 308 -6.98 -26.30 14.31
CA GLY A 308 -5.70 -25.80 14.80
C GLY A 308 -5.17 -24.60 14.00
N VAL A 309 -5.19 -24.70 12.66
CA VAL A 309 -4.68 -23.65 11.75
C VAL A 309 -5.53 -22.37 11.84
N LEU A 310 -6.84 -22.48 11.65
CA LEU A 310 -7.76 -21.35 11.76
C LEU A 310 -7.84 -20.82 13.19
N GLY A 311 -7.87 -21.72 14.17
CA GLY A 311 -7.89 -21.39 15.59
C GLY A 311 -6.67 -20.58 16.01
N THR A 312 -5.46 -20.89 15.51
CA THR A 312 -4.25 -20.11 15.83
C THR A 312 -4.39 -18.66 15.38
N ARG A 313 -4.83 -18.44 14.14
CA ARG A 313 -5.04 -17.10 13.57
C ARG A 313 -6.18 -16.37 14.25
N TYR A 314 -7.26 -17.08 14.59
CA TYR A 314 -8.36 -16.54 15.38
C TYR A 314 -7.89 -16.10 16.77
N LEU A 315 -7.11 -16.93 17.49
CA LEU A 315 -6.55 -16.59 18.79
C LEU A 315 -5.67 -15.34 18.71
N GLN A 316 -4.81 -15.23 17.69
CA GLN A 316 -4.02 -14.01 17.48
C GLN A 316 -4.89 -12.77 17.28
N ALA A 317 -6.00 -12.87 16.54
CA ALA A 317 -6.92 -11.77 16.31
C ALA A 317 -7.70 -11.39 17.59
N VAL A 318 -8.39 -12.35 18.22
CA VAL A 318 -9.24 -12.08 19.39
C VAL A 318 -8.42 -11.62 20.60
N LEU A 319 -7.22 -12.18 20.81
CA LEU A 319 -6.35 -11.83 21.93
C LEU A 319 -5.61 -10.50 21.73
N SER A 320 -5.50 -9.99 20.50
CA SER A 320 -4.86 -8.68 20.22
C SER A 320 -5.83 -7.49 20.27
N SER A 321 -7.13 -7.73 20.08
CA SER A 321 -8.18 -6.70 20.11
C SER A 321 -9.15 -6.82 21.29
N GLY A 322 -9.08 -7.89 22.08
CA GLY A 322 -9.97 -8.11 23.22
C GLY A 322 -9.77 -7.12 24.37
N THR A 323 -10.73 -7.08 25.30
CA THR A 323 -10.71 -6.24 26.52
C THR A 323 -10.67 -7.06 27.81
N GLN A 324 -10.51 -8.38 27.71
CA GLN A 324 -10.48 -9.29 28.84
C GLN A 324 -9.22 -9.09 29.70
N ASN A 325 -9.24 -9.58 30.94
CA ASN A 325 -8.05 -9.57 31.80
C ASN A 325 -7.11 -10.73 31.45
N LEU A 326 -5.98 -10.40 30.82
CA LEU A 326 -5.03 -11.37 30.28
C LEU A 326 -3.82 -11.63 31.20
N LYS A 327 -3.78 -11.09 32.43
CA LYS A 327 -2.61 -11.17 33.32
C LYS A 327 -2.16 -12.61 33.59
N ASP A 328 -3.08 -13.48 34.01
CA ASP A 328 -2.76 -14.88 34.36
C ASP A 328 -2.30 -15.68 33.13
N ALA A 329 -3.01 -15.51 32.01
CA ALA A 329 -2.67 -16.16 30.75
C ALA A 329 -1.30 -15.69 30.19
N LEU A 330 -0.95 -14.41 30.35
CA LEU A 330 0.39 -13.89 29.97
C LEU A 330 1.53 -14.49 30.83
N ASN A 331 1.22 -14.87 32.07
CA ASN A 331 2.16 -15.48 33.01
C ASN A 331 2.30 -17.01 32.88
N ALA A 332 1.47 -17.65 32.06
CA ALA A 332 1.56 -19.08 31.80
C ALA A 332 2.95 -19.47 31.28
N LYS A 333 3.60 -20.50 31.84
CA LYS A 333 4.98 -20.86 31.46
C LYS A 333 5.07 -21.65 30.16
N GLU A 334 4.10 -22.52 29.93
CA GLU A 334 4.05 -23.51 28.85
C GLU A 334 2.65 -23.51 28.20
N ALA A 335 2.51 -24.16 27.04
CA ALA A 335 1.27 -24.19 26.27
C ALA A 335 0.10 -24.77 27.08
N GLY A 336 0.32 -25.85 27.83
CA GLY A 336 -0.73 -26.48 28.66
C GLY A 336 -1.32 -25.53 29.71
N ALA A 337 -0.47 -24.73 30.36
CA ALA A 337 -0.91 -23.72 31.32
C ALA A 337 -1.69 -22.59 30.62
N LEU A 338 -1.26 -22.16 29.44
CA LEU A 338 -1.96 -21.12 28.66
C LEU A 338 -3.35 -21.62 28.22
N ILE A 339 -3.46 -22.88 27.75
CA ILE A 339 -4.73 -23.50 27.37
C ILE A 339 -5.71 -23.48 28.56
N ALA A 340 -5.26 -23.91 29.74
CA ALA A 340 -6.08 -23.93 30.94
C ALA A 340 -6.61 -22.54 31.32
N GLU A 341 -5.78 -21.51 31.16
CA GLU A 341 -6.19 -20.11 31.38
C GLU A 341 -7.20 -19.64 30.33
N LEU A 342 -6.91 -19.81 29.03
CA LEU A 342 -7.79 -19.38 27.94
C LEU A 342 -9.17 -20.04 27.98
N LYS A 343 -9.25 -21.30 28.45
CA LYS A 343 -10.50 -22.05 28.61
C LYS A 343 -11.38 -21.57 29.77
N LYS A 344 -10.90 -20.66 30.63
CA LYS A 344 -11.74 -20.09 31.69
C LYS A 344 -12.93 -19.35 31.08
N PRO A 345 -14.14 -19.43 31.69
CA PRO A 345 -15.33 -18.73 31.20
C PRO A 345 -15.17 -17.21 31.08
N ALA A 346 -14.29 -16.62 31.88
CA ALA A 346 -13.99 -15.19 31.84
C ALA A 346 -13.17 -14.76 30.60
N LEU A 347 -12.57 -15.71 29.88
CA LEU A 347 -11.78 -15.48 28.67
C LEU A 347 -12.53 -15.99 27.43
N LEU A 348 -12.18 -17.18 26.93
CA LEU A 348 -12.73 -17.73 25.69
C LEU A 348 -13.69 -18.89 25.92
N GLY A 349 -13.75 -19.45 27.12
CA GLY A 349 -14.60 -20.60 27.43
C GLY A 349 -13.99 -21.95 27.03
N PRO A 350 -14.55 -23.07 27.51
CA PRO A 350 -13.95 -24.40 27.40
C PRO A 350 -14.22 -25.03 26.03
N HIS A 351 -13.51 -24.58 24.99
CA HIS A 351 -13.68 -25.06 23.62
C HIS A 351 -12.43 -25.79 23.08
N ASP A 352 -12.65 -26.85 22.30
CA ASP A 352 -11.60 -27.78 21.84
C ASP A 352 -10.60 -27.16 20.86
N TYR A 353 -11.02 -26.15 20.08
CA TYR A 353 -10.11 -25.50 19.14
C TYR A 353 -8.88 -24.88 19.83
N ILE A 354 -9.02 -24.51 21.12
CA ILE A 354 -7.92 -23.94 21.92
C ILE A 354 -6.81 -24.98 22.12
N ASP A 355 -7.15 -26.25 22.35
CA ASP A 355 -6.14 -27.32 22.52
C ASP A 355 -5.37 -27.58 21.24
N LYS A 356 -6.00 -27.35 20.08
CA LYS A 356 -5.41 -27.57 18.75
C LYS A 356 -4.62 -26.36 18.27
N ALA A 357 -5.02 -25.17 18.72
CA ALA A 357 -4.47 -23.89 18.28
C ALA A 357 -3.30 -23.39 19.13
N VAL A 358 -3.14 -23.87 20.36
CA VAL A 358 -2.04 -23.44 21.24
C VAL A 358 -0.96 -24.52 21.26
N THR A 359 0.24 -24.16 20.79
CA THR A 359 1.40 -25.05 20.75
C THR A 359 2.60 -24.36 21.39
N GLU A 360 3.63 -25.13 21.77
CA GLU A 360 4.87 -24.55 22.27
C GLU A 360 5.54 -23.62 21.24
N GLU A 361 5.41 -23.95 19.95
CA GLU A 361 5.98 -23.17 18.86
C GLU A 361 5.34 -21.78 18.72
N ASN A 362 4.01 -21.68 18.94
CA ASN A 362 3.29 -20.42 18.76
C ASN A 362 3.05 -19.65 20.06
N LEU A 363 3.41 -20.21 21.22
CA LEU A 363 3.23 -19.63 22.56
C LEU A 363 3.74 -18.18 22.64
N GLY A 364 4.94 -17.91 22.12
CA GLY A 364 5.51 -16.56 22.12
C GLY A 364 4.72 -15.56 21.27
N SER A 365 4.19 -16.01 20.12
CA SER A 365 3.38 -15.18 19.22
C SER A 365 2.02 -14.85 19.85
N LEU A 366 1.36 -15.83 20.48
CA LEU A 366 0.11 -15.62 21.20
C LEU A 366 0.28 -14.65 22.37
N LYS A 367 1.33 -14.83 23.18
CA LYS A 367 1.65 -13.90 24.27
C LYS A 367 1.96 -12.48 23.78
N LYS A 368 2.62 -12.35 22.62
CA LYS A 368 2.83 -11.05 21.97
C LYS A 368 1.49 -10.39 21.58
N SER A 369 0.55 -11.13 20.99
CA SER A 369 -0.81 -10.64 20.70
C SER A 369 -1.54 -10.22 21.97
N MET A 370 -1.49 -11.06 23.02
CA MET A 370 -2.08 -10.75 24.32
C MET A 370 -1.48 -9.50 24.96
N MET A 371 -0.17 -9.29 24.81
CA MET A 371 0.50 -8.08 25.30
C MET A 371 0.00 -6.82 24.62
N GLN A 372 -0.35 -6.90 23.33
CA GLN A 372 -0.98 -5.79 22.63
C GLN A 372 -2.31 -5.41 23.27
N SER A 373 -3.18 -6.39 23.56
CA SER A 373 -4.44 -6.14 24.28
C SER A 373 -4.17 -5.65 25.70
N PHE A 374 -3.25 -6.26 26.43
CA PHE A 374 -2.90 -5.86 27.80
C PHE A 374 -2.49 -4.38 27.87
N ILE A 375 -1.56 -3.95 27.01
CA ILE A 375 -1.11 -2.55 26.94
C ILE A 375 -2.27 -1.62 26.55
N LYS A 376 -3.06 -1.97 25.54
CA LYS A 376 -4.24 -1.18 25.11
C LYS A 376 -5.29 -1.05 26.21
N ASN A 377 -5.38 -2.02 27.12
CA ASN A 377 -6.36 -2.05 28.20
C ASN A 377 -5.81 -1.57 29.55
N LEU A 378 -4.58 -1.05 29.61
CA LEU A 378 -4.07 -0.40 30.82
C LEU A 378 -4.99 0.77 31.22
N LYS A 379 -5.36 0.77 32.50
CA LYS A 379 -6.26 1.72 33.16
C LYS A 379 -5.57 2.27 34.40
N ASP A 380 -6.10 3.36 34.93
CA ASP A 380 -5.64 3.88 36.22
C ASP A 380 -5.93 2.84 37.32
N GLU A 381 -4.89 2.31 37.94
CA GLU A 381 -4.97 1.47 39.12
C GLU A 381 -4.65 2.32 40.38
N THR A 382 -5.02 1.82 41.57
CA THR A 382 -4.86 2.55 42.84
C THR A 382 -3.43 3.01 43.09
N ASN A 383 -2.45 2.17 42.71
CA ASN A 383 -1.02 2.40 42.97
C ASN A 383 -0.21 2.82 41.74
N LEU A 384 -0.82 2.84 40.55
CA LEU A 384 -0.12 3.15 39.30
C LEU A 384 -1.06 3.77 38.28
N LYS A 385 -0.71 4.97 37.82
CA LYS A 385 -1.43 5.65 36.75
C LYS A 385 -1.11 5.03 35.39
N ALA A 386 -2.11 4.94 34.53
CA ALA A 386 -1.96 4.31 33.21
C ALA A 386 -0.86 5.01 32.38
N LEU A 387 -0.85 6.34 32.37
CA LEU A 387 0.14 7.12 31.62
C LEU A 387 1.56 6.89 32.16
N ASP A 388 1.75 6.75 33.47
CA ASP A 388 3.07 6.51 34.07
C ASP A 388 3.59 5.12 33.74
N ALA A 389 2.72 4.10 33.80
CA ALA A 389 3.02 2.75 33.35
C ALA A 389 3.47 2.71 31.88
N LEU A 390 2.72 3.38 31.00
CA LEU A 390 3.00 3.40 29.57
C LEU A 390 4.29 4.18 29.25
N LYS A 391 4.56 5.29 29.95
CA LYS A 391 5.82 6.05 29.84
C LYS A 391 7.00 5.21 30.29
N ALA A 392 6.85 4.43 31.36
CA ALA A 392 7.90 3.53 31.83
C ALA A 392 8.22 2.43 30.80
N LEU A 393 7.20 1.87 30.14
CA LEU A 393 7.37 0.89 29.06
C LEU A 393 8.11 1.50 27.85
N ASP A 394 7.70 2.69 27.39
CA ASP A 394 8.38 3.38 26.27
C ASP A 394 9.83 3.78 26.61
N GLY A 395 10.05 4.30 27.82
CA GLY A 395 11.34 4.81 28.28
C GLY A 395 12.38 3.75 28.65
N ALA A 396 11.99 2.48 28.80
CA ALA A 396 12.90 1.40 29.13
C ALA A 396 13.97 1.22 28.04
N LYS A 397 15.26 1.40 28.37
CA LYS A 397 16.34 1.44 27.36
C LYS A 397 16.73 0.08 26.78
N ASN A 398 16.52 -1.00 27.53
CA ASN A 398 16.89 -2.37 27.15
C ASN A 398 15.83 -3.38 27.63
N LEU A 399 16.00 -4.64 27.21
CA LEU A 399 15.08 -5.73 27.52
C LEU A 399 14.90 -5.93 29.04
N ASP A 400 15.97 -5.91 29.82
CA ASP A 400 15.88 -6.14 31.28
C ASP A 400 15.08 -5.05 31.99
N LYS A 401 15.29 -3.78 31.62
CA LYS A 401 14.47 -2.68 32.13
C LYS A 401 13.02 -2.78 31.70
N PHE A 402 12.76 -3.28 30.49
CA PHE A 402 11.39 -3.52 30.03
C PHE A 402 10.72 -4.64 30.86
N LYS A 403 11.43 -5.74 31.11
CA LYS A 403 10.97 -6.84 31.98
C LYS A 403 10.73 -6.37 33.42
N GLU A 404 11.57 -5.49 33.96
CA GLU A 404 11.36 -4.89 35.29
C GLU A 404 10.04 -4.12 35.37
N VAL A 405 9.72 -3.33 34.33
CA VAL A 405 8.45 -2.59 34.26
C VAL A 405 7.27 -3.53 34.11
N LEU A 406 7.39 -4.57 33.28
CA LEU A 406 6.36 -5.62 33.15
C LEU A 406 6.09 -6.35 34.47
N GLY A 407 7.13 -6.63 35.26
CA GLY A 407 6.98 -7.21 36.61
C GLY A 407 6.14 -6.32 37.53
N LYS A 408 6.34 -4.99 37.49
CA LYS A 408 5.52 -4.02 38.23
C LYS A 408 4.06 -3.98 37.77
N LEU A 409 3.78 -4.38 36.53
CA LEU A 409 2.45 -4.50 35.95
C LEU A 409 1.79 -5.87 36.20
N GLY A 410 2.48 -6.77 36.93
CA GLY A 410 1.99 -8.09 37.29
C GLY A 410 2.33 -9.18 36.27
N ILE A 411 3.24 -8.93 35.32
CA ILE A 411 3.69 -9.92 34.33
C ILE A 411 5.03 -10.52 34.77
N THR A 412 4.97 -11.68 35.43
CA THR A 412 6.13 -12.39 35.99
C THR A 412 5.95 -13.91 35.87
N PRO A 413 6.90 -14.67 35.27
CA PRO A 413 8.14 -14.19 34.62
C PRO A 413 7.88 -13.61 33.23
N ALA A 414 8.65 -12.59 32.84
CA ALA A 414 8.58 -11.95 31.52
C ALA A 414 9.63 -12.50 30.52
N ASP A 415 10.10 -13.73 30.71
CA ASP A 415 11.24 -14.29 29.98
C ASP A 415 10.99 -14.55 28.49
N TRP A 416 9.72 -14.71 28.12
CA TRP A 416 9.27 -14.91 26.75
C TRP A 416 9.38 -13.65 25.87
N VAL A 417 9.57 -12.47 26.47
CA VAL A 417 9.74 -11.21 25.75
C VAL A 417 11.14 -11.15 25.13
N LYS A 418 11.20 -10.92 23.81
CA LYS A 418 12.45 -10.87 23.03
C LYS A 418 12.84 -9.44 22.68
N ASP A 419 14.14 -9.22 22.41
CA ASP A 419 14.65 -7.89 22.05
C ASP A 419 13.99 -7.32 20.77
N SER A 420 13.76 -8.20 19.79
CA SER A 420 13.08 -7.87 18.53
C SER A 420 11.65 -7.35 18.71
N ASP A 421 10.98 -7.69 19.81
CA ASP A 421 9.59 -7.31 20.07
C ASP A 421 9.45 -5.95 20.77
N LEU A 422 10.52 -5.41 21.37
CA LEU A 422 10.45 -4.14 22.11
C LEU A 422 9.98 -3.00 21.23
N LYS A 423 10.36 -2.98 19.94
CA LYS A 423 9.96 -1.91 19.03
C LYS A 423 8.44 -1.84 18.90
N ASP A 424 7.79 -2.99 18.69
CA ASP A 424 6.34 -3.08 18.51
C ASP A 424 5.61 -2.81 19.83
N MET A 425 6.05 -3.43 20.93
CA MET A 425 5.42 -3.25 22.24
C MET A 425 5.49 -1.80 22.73
N LYS A 426 6.63 -1.13 22.53
CA LYS A 426 6.76 0.30 22.83
C LYS A 426 5.91 1.17 21.91
N GLN A 427 5.72 0.76 20.64
CA GLN A 427 4.79 1.46 19.74
C GLN A 427 3.35 1.37 20.24
N TRP A 428 2.92 0.20 20.72
CA TRP A 428 1.60 0.06 21.35
C TRP A 428 1.47 0.92 22.61
N ALA A 429 2.53 1.01 23.41
CA ALA A 429 2.54 1.87 24.60
C ALA A 429 2.40 3.36 24.23
N ARG A 430 3.12 3.84 23.21
CA ARG A 430 2.99 5.23 22.70
C ARG A 430 1.62 5.50 22.09
N ALA A 431 1.11 4.57 21.28
CA ALA A 431 -0.23 4.68 20.69
C ALA A 431 -1.31 4.77 21.77
N ARG A 432 -1.21 3.95 22.83
CA ARG A 432 -2.13 4.02 23.97
C ARG A 432 -1.99 5.31 24.76
N GLN A 433 -0.79 5.86 24.92
CA GLN A 433 -0.62 7.20 25.54
C GLN A 433 -1.34 8.27 24.74
N PHE A 434 -1.18 8.29 23.41
CA PHE A 434 -1.93 9.21 22.55
C PHE A 434 -3.44 9.03 22.70
N GLU A 435 -3.91 7.78 22.76
CA GLU A 435 -5.34 7.50 22.90
C GLU A 435 -5.90 8.08 24.21
N LEU A 436 -5.19 7.88 25.33
CA LEU A 436 -5.57 8.42 26.62
C LEU A 436 -5.50 9.95 26.66
N GLU A 437 -4.45 10.55 26.09
CA GLU A 437 -4.30 12.01 26.04
C GLU A 437 -5.37 12.66 25.13
N ILE A 438 -5.68 12.06 23.98
CA ILE A 438 -6.77 12.52 23.11
C ILE A 438 -8.12 12.40 23.82
N ASN A 439 -8.39 11.29 24.51
CA ASN A 439 -9.61 11.12 25.32
C ASN A 439 -9.70 12.13 26.46
N ARG A 440 -8.57 12.52 27.04
CA ARG A 440 -8.50 13.55 28.10
C ARG A 440 -8.78 14.94 27.56
N ILE A 441 -8.35 15.24 26.34
CA ILE A 441 -8.43 16.57 25.73
C ILE A 441 -9.75 16.78 24.97
N SER A 442 -10.26 15.76 24.28
CA SER A 442 -11.44 15.84 23.41
C SER A 442 -12.70 15.30 24.08
N SER A 443 -13.78 16.09 24.09
CA SER A 443 -15.11 15.64 24.54
C SER A 443 -15.70 14.52 23.67
N LEU A 444 -15.25 14.38 22.42
CA LEU A 444 -15.73 13.38 21.46
C LEU A 444 -15.08 12.00 21.62
N GLY A 445 -13.95 11.93 22.34
CA GLY A 445 -13.14 10.71 22.47
C GLY A 445 -12.23 10.43 21.27
N SER A 446 -11.30 9.49 21.45
CA SER A 446 -10.27 9.11 20.47
C SER A 446 -10.83 8.42 19.23
N GLY A 447 -11.95 7.72 19.34
CA GLY A 447 -12.63 7.07 18.20
C GLY A 447 -13.04 8.06 17.09
N ALA A 448 -13.44 9.27 17.48
CA ALA A 448 -13.78 10.34 16.56
C ALA A 448 -12.54 10.94 15.86
N HIS A 449 -11.37 10.86 16.50
CA HIS A 449 -10.07 11.39 16.06
C HIS A 449 -9.16 10.28 15.49
N SER A 450 -9.75 9.38 14.71
CA SER A 450 -9.06 8.22 14.14
C SER A 450 -7.93 8.60 13.17
N LYS A 451 -8.07 9.69 12.40
CA LYS A 451 -7.07 10.16 11.44
C LYS A 451 -5.92 10.87 12.16
N LEU A 452 -6.21 11.67 13.19
CA LEU A 452 -5.19 12.21 14.08
C LEU A 452 -4.38 11.09 14.75
N MET A 453 -5.06 10.06 15.27
CA MET A 453 -4.39 8.90 15.86
C MET A 453 -3.47 8.20 14.85
N SER A 454 -3.95 8.00 13.62
CA SER A 454 -3.17 7.41 12.54
C SER A 454 -1.93 8.26 12.19
N ALA A 455 -2.10 9.58 12.04
CA ALA A 455 -1.00 10.49 11.72
C ALA A 455 0.09 10.44 12.81
N LEU A 456 -0.31 10.52 14.09
CA LEU A 456 0.61 10.48 15.23
C LEU A 456 1.37 9.15 15.33
N THR A 457 0.70 8.02 15.12
CA THR A 457 1.31 6.69 15.27
C THR A 457 2.25 6.32 14.12
N GLN A 458 2.18 7.01 12.98
CA GLN A 458 3.08 6.83 11.85
C GLN A 458 4.30 7.75 11.87
N LEU A 459 4.36 8.73 12.78
CA LEU A 459 5.53 9.60 12.93
C LEU A 459 6.77 8.82 13.41
N PRO A 460 7.99 9.33 13.15
CA PRO A 460 9.20 8.80 13.77
C PRO A 460 9.11 8.79 15.30
N VAL A 461 9.73 7.78 15.94
CA VAL A 461 9.63 7.54 17.40
C VAL A 461 9.95 8.78 18.22
N GLU A 462 11.03 9.50 17.89
CA GLU A 462 11.42 10.69 18.64
C GLU A 462 10.42 11.84 18.50
N LYS A 463 9.77 11.96 17.33
CA LYS A 463 8.72 12.96 17.14
C LYS A 463 7.45 12.61 17.91
N GLN A 464 7.10 11.32 17.99
CA GLN A 464 6.01 10.87 18.87
C GLN A 464 6.28 11.23 20.33
N ARG A 465 7.50 11.00 20.81
CA ARG A 465 7.92 11.33 22.18
C ARG A 465 7.91 12.82 22.47
N GLU A 466 8.31 13.64 21.51
CA GLU A 466 8.26 15.11 21.63
C GLU A 466 6.83 15.60 21.88
N ILE A 467 5.85 15.09 21.13
CA ILE A 467 4.44 15.46 21.27
C ILE A 467 3.87 14.92 22.60
N LEU A 468 4.20 13.68 22.98
CA LEU A 468 3.78 13.10 24.27
C LEU A 468 4.39 13.82 25.49
N ALA A 469 5.57 14.43 25.34
CA ALA A 469 6.17 15.26 26.37
C ALA A 469 5.46 16.63 26.52
N LYS A 470 4.72 17.06 25.48
CA LYS A 470 3.97 18.32 25.46
C LYS A 470 2.52 18.10 24.98
N PRO A 471 1.66 17.42 25.76
CA PRO A 471 0.32 17.01 25.33
C PRO A 471 -0.59 18.17 24.89
N GLN A 472 -0.32 19.41 25.34
CA GLN A 472 -1.05 20.61 24.89
C GLN A 472 -1.02 20.79 23.36
N GLN A 473 0.00 20.28 22.67
CA GLN A 473 0.09 20.34 21.21
C GLN A 473 -1.04 19.56 20.52
N LEU A 474 -1.59 18.52 21.15
CA LEU A 474 -2.71 17.75 20.60
C LEU A 474 -3.97 18.60 20.48
N ARG A 475 -4.18 19.55 21.41
CA ARG A 475 -5.28 20.52 21.34
C ARG A 475 -5.18 21.39 20.09
N HIS A 476 -3.97 21.86 19.80
CA HIS A 476 -3.69 22.67 18.61
C HIS A 476 -3.87 21.87 17.32
N LEU A 477 -3.44 20.61 17.33
CA LEU A 477 -3.65 19.69 16.20
C LEU A 477 -5.13 19.40 15.91
N MET A 478 -5.98 19.31 16.93
CA MET A 478 -7.44 19.16 16.76
C MET A 478 -8.13 20.42 16.21
N ASN A 479 -7.42 21.56 16.22
CA ASN A 479 -7.86 22.85 15.68
C ASN A 479 -7.05 23.24 14.43
N ALA A 480 -6.27 22.32 13.86
CA ALA A 480 -5.52 22.57 12.64
C ALA A 480 -6.41 22.34 11.42
N TYR A 481 -6.75 23.43 10.73
CA TYR A 481 -7.58 23.41 9.51
C TYR A 481 -6.78 23.64 8.22
N GLU A 482 -5.52 24.05 8.37
CA GLU A 482 -4.59 24.39 7.29
C GLU A 482 -3.28 23.57 7.43
N PRO A 483 -2.65 23.15 6.32
CA PRO A 483 -1.47 22.28 6.35
C PRO A 483 -0.33 22.80 7.23
N HIS A 484 0.05 24.07 7.09
CA HIS A 484 1.23 24.61 7.79
C HIS A 484 1.06 24.61 9.32
N VAL A 485 -0.18 24.71 9.83
CA VAL A 485 -0.48 24.69 11.27
C VAL A 485 -0.18 23.30 11.83
N ALA A 486 -0.60 22.25 11.13
CA ALA A 486 -0.31 20.89 11.52
C ALA A 486 1.16 20.52 11.28
N GLU A 487 1.78 20.97 10.19
CA GLU A 487 3.20 20.76 9.89
C GLU A 487 4.15 21.37 10.93
N HIS A 488 3.76 22.48 11.56
CA HIS A 488 4.52 23.06 12.66
C HIS A 488 4.76 22.04 13.79
N TYR A 489 3.74 21.23 14.10
CA TYR A 489 3.80 20.23 15.16
C TYR A 489 4.24 18.85 14.67
N LEU A 490 3.77 18.39 13.52
CA LEU A 490 4.03 17.04 13.00
C LEU A 490 5.33 16.96 12.19
N GLY A 491 5.81 18.08 11.65
CA GLY A 491 6.87 18.16 10.65
C GLY A 491 6.31 18.30 9.22
N LYS A 492 7.15 18.82 8.32
CA LYS A 492 6.81 18.97 6.89
C LYS A 492 6.52 17.60 6.25
N ASN A 493 5.49 17.52 5.41
CA ASN A 493 5.07 16.28 4.73
C ASN A 493 4.81 15.09 5.67
N ALA A 494 4.34 15.34 6.90
CA ALA A 494 3.94 14.27 7.81
C ALA A 494 2.85 13.38 7.18
N PRO A 495 2.90 12.06 7.38
CA PRO A 495 1.92 11.15 6.80
C PRO A 495 0.51 11.43 7.38
N GLY A 496 -0.51 11.35 6.52
CA GLY A 496 -1.91 11.51 6.92
C GLY A 496 -2.38 12.96 7.16
N LEU A 497 -1.61 13.97 6.72
CA LEU A 497 -1.92 15.39 6.97
C LEU A 497 -3.28 15.79 6.38
N THR A 498 -3.57 15.44 5.13
CA THR A 498 -4.83 15.81 4.45
C THR A 498 -6.05 15.18 5.12
N GLU A 499 -5.92 13.93 5.55
CA GLU A 499 -6.95 13.17 6.26
C GLU A 499 -7.22 13.79 7.64
N LEU A 500 -6.17 14.21 8.35
CA LEU A 500 -6.29 14.95 9.62
C LEU A 500 -7.06 16.27 9.43
N LEU A 501 -6.70 17.07 8.43
CA LEU A 501 -7.39 18.34 8.18
C LEU A 501 -8.88 18.12 7.84
N THR A 502 -9.18 17.06 7.08
CA THR A 502 -10.55 16.68 6.72
C THR A 502 -11.34 16.21 7.93
N GLU A 503 -10.73 15.39 8.80
CA GLU A 503 -11.30 14.98 10.08
C GLU A 503 -11.63 16.20 10.95
N ASN A 504 -10.68 17.12 11.13
CA ASN A 504 -10.90 18.33 11.93
C ASN A 504 -12.05 19.20 11.40
N LYS A 505 -12.15 19.39 10.07
CA LYS A 505 -13.25 20.11 9.44
C LYS A 505 -14.61 19.45 9.70
N ARG A 506 -14.67 18.12 9.58
CA ARG A 506 -15.89 17.35 9.89
C ARG A 506 -16.26 17.45 11.38
N LEU A 507 -15.27 17.34 12.26
CA LEU A 507 -15.45 17.33 13.71
C LEU A 507 -15.83 18.70 14.28
N GLU A 508 -15.52 19.80 13.60
CA GLU A 508 -15.89 21.15 14.02
C GLU A 508 -17.40 21.29 14.24
N GLY A 509 -18.22 20.77 13.33
CA GLY A 509 -19.68 20.84 13.41
C GLY A 509 -20.23 20.10 14.63
N PHE A 510 -19.69 18.92 14.97
CA PHE A 510 -20.10 18.18 16.17
C PHE A 510 -19.69 18.88 17.45
N ARG A 511 -18.49 19.49 17.49
CA ARG A 511 -18.01 20.27 18.64
C ARG A 511 -18.84 21.54 18.91
N ALA A 512 -19.65 21.97 17.94
CA ALA A 512 -20.57 23.10 18.06
C ALA A 512 -21.99 22.70 18.53
N ILE A 513 -22.25 21.42 18.80
CA ILE A 513 -23.56 20.96 19.30
C ILE A 513 -23.71 21.31 20.78
N HIS A 514 -24.84 21.90 21.17
CA HIS A 514 -25.13 22.41 22.53
C HIS A 514 -25.42 21.32 23.59
N ASN A 515 -24.92 20.10 23.37
CA ASN A 515 -24.95 18.98 24.30
C ASN A 515 -23.81 18.00 23.97
N ALA A 516 -22.88 17.80 24.92
CA ALA A 516 -21.66 17.04 24.69
C ALA A 516 -21.90 15.53 24.43
N GLU A 517 -22.97 14.93 24.96
CA GLU A 517 -23.28 13.52 24.67
C GLU A 517 -23.83 13.35 23.26
N VAL A 518 -24.71 14.25 22.80
CA VAL A 518 -25.20 14.24 21.42
C VAL A 518 -24.03 14.39 20.45
N ALA A 519 -23.13 15.34 20.73
CA ALA A 519 -21.91 15.52 19.95
C ALA A 519 -21.08 14.22 19.87
N ARG A 520 -20.88 13.55 21.01
CA ARG A 520 -20.11 12.31 21.11
C ARG A 520 -20.74 11.16 20.33
N VAL A 521 -22.04 10.94 20.47
CA VAL A 521 -22.76 9.85 19.79
C VAL A 521 -22.71 10.06 18.28
N LEU A 522 -23.05 11.26 17.80
CA LEU A 522 -23.08 11.55 16.36
C LEU A 522 -21.67 11.51 15.73
N ALA A 523 -20.65 12.03 16.41
CA ALA A 523 -19.28 12.05 15.89
C ALA A 523 -18.67 10.64 15.71
N ASN A 524 -19.10 9.68 16.55
CA ASN A 524 -18.63 8.29 16.54
C ASN A 524 -19.62 7.32 15.84
N PHE A 525 -20.66 7.83 15.19
CA PHE A 525 -21.64 6.99 14.49
C PHE A 525 -21.02 6.33 13.25
N LYS A 526 -21.50 5.12 12.91
CA LYS A 526 -21.13 4.39 11.70
C LYS A 526 -22.39 4.08 10.88
N PRO A 527 -22.46 4.48 9.59
CA PRO A 527 -21.45 5.19 8.80
C PRO A 527 -21.20 6.63 9.30
N GLU A 528 -20.07 7.21 8.89
CA GLU A 528 -19.64 8.53 9.36
C GLU A 528 -20.61 9.65 8.92
N ILE A 529 -21.12 10.41 9.88
CA ILE A 529 -22.00 11.56 9.64
C ILE A 529 -21.15 12.80 9.33
N THR A 530 -21.63 13.65 8.42
CA THR A 530 -21.08 15.00 8.17
C THR A 530 -22.20 16.02 8.32
N LEU A 531 -21.95 17.10 9.06
CA LEU A 531 -22.92 18.16 9.30
C LEU A 531 -22.43 19.48 8.67
N ASN A 532 -23.38 20.30 8.23
CA ASN A 532 -23.15 21.71 7.89
C ASN A 532 -23.79 22.64 8.94
N ASP A 533 -23.48 23.93 8.88
CA ASP A 533 -23.90 24.96 9.83
C ASP A 533 -25.42 24.99 10.05
N LYS A 534 -26.22 24.82 8.97
CA LYS A 534 -27.68 24.85 9.06
C LYS A 534 -28.21 23.63 9.80
N GLN A 535 -27.62 22.47 9.58
CA GLN A 535 -27.98 21.23 10.29
C GLN A 535 -27.61 21.33 11.77
N VAL A 536 -26.42 21.84 12.09
CA VAL A 536 -26.01 22.08 13.49
C VAL A 536 -26.96 23.06 14.19
N ALA A 537 -27.33 24.16 13.52
CA ALA A 537 -28.28 25.12 14.07
C ALA A 537 -29.68 24.51 14.30
N ALA A 538 -30.14 23.62 13.44
CA ALA A 538 -31.40 22.90 13.61
C ALA A 538 -31.34 21.90 14.78
N ILE A 539 -30.24 21.17 14.93
CA ILE A 539 -29.98 20.29 16.09
C ILE A 539 -29.99 21.10 17.39
N ASN A 540 -29.26 22.22 17.42
CA ASN A 540 -29.19 23.10 18.59
C ASN A 540 -30.54 23.72 18.94
N ARG A 541 -31.40 23.98 17.94
CA ARG A 541 -32.80 24.40 18.16
C ARG A 541 -33.63 23.29 18.78
N ALA A 542 -33.51 22.05 18.30
CA ALA A 542 -34.21 20.90 18.88
C ALA A 542 -33.80 20.67 20.35
N LEU A 543 -32.51 20.80 20.66
CA LEU A 543 -31.99 20.74 22.03
C LEU A 543 -32.52 21.86 22.93
N ASN A 544 -32.69 23.06 22.38
CA ASN A 544 -33.29 24.17 23.11
C ASN A 544 -34.79 23.95 23.40
N THR A 545 -35.53 23.40 22.43
CA THR A 545 -36.93 23.00 22.63
C THR A 545 -37.03 21.91 23.70
N ALA A 546 -36.16 20.90 23.65
CA ALA A 546 -36.04 19.86 24.68
C ALA A 546 -35.74 20.44 26.07
N ASN A 547 -34.90 21.47 26.17
CA ASN A 547 -34.62 22.15 27.44
C ASN A 547 -35.88 22.71 28.10
N SER A 548 -36.82 23.20 27.28
CA SER A 548 -38.06 23.81 27.75
C SER A 548 -39.10 22.78 28.19
N ASN A 549 -38.93 21.51 27.83
CA ASN A 549 -39.83 20.41 28.20
C ASN A 549 -39.22 19.59 29.36
N PRO A 550 -39.78 19.65 30.58
CA PRO A 550 -39.24 18.92 31.73
C PRO A 550 -39.33 17.39 31.59
N ASN A 551 -40.13 16.89 30.65
CA ASN A 551 -40.40 15.47 30.45
C ASN A 551 -39.52 14.83 29.37
N THR A 552 -38.69 15.59 28.64
CA THR A 552 -37.94 15.06 27.49
C THR A 552 -37.08 13.86 27.82
N TYR A 553 -36.50 13.76 29.02
CA TYR A 553 -35.63 12.62 29.38
C TYR A 553 -36.32 11.56 30.25
N THR A 554 -37.61 11.73 30.57
CA THR A 554 -38.39 10.79 31.40
C THR A 554 -39.50 10.11 30.61
N GLN A 555 -40.08 10.78 29.61
CA GLN A 555 -41.13 10.24 28.74
C GLN A 555 -40.55 9.84 27.38
N VAL A 556 -40.81 8.60 26.96
CA VAL A 556 -40.26 8.05 25.70
C VAL A 556 -40.71 8.86 24.49
N ALA A 557 -41.99 9.26 24.42
CA ALA A 557 -42.53 10.02 23.31
C ALA A 557 -41.83 11.38 23.15
N ASP A 558 -41.61 12.11 24.25
CA ASP A 558 -40.93 13.40 24.24
C ASP A 558 -39.44 13.27 23.91
N TYR A 559 -38.76 12.23 24.42
CA TYR A 559 -37.38 11.93 24.06
C TYR A 559 -37.26 11.63 22.57
N LYS A 560 -38.18 10.82 22.03
CA LYS A 560 -38.20 10.43 20.63
C LYS A 560 -38.37 11.65 19.72
N ILE A 561 -39.17 12.66 20.09
CA ILE A 561 -39.30 13.91 19.31
C ILE A 561 -37.94 14.60 19.14
N LEU A 562 -37.13 14.66 20.21
CA LEU A 562 -35.77 15.21 20.12
C LEU A 562 -34.90 14.35 19.18
N ILE A 563 -34.90 13.02 19.36
CA ILE A 563 -34.06 12.12 18.56
C ILE A 563 -34.47 12.13 17.08
N ASP A 564 -35.77 12.18 16.76
CA ASP A 564 -36.28 12.29 15.38
C ASP A 564 -35.82 13.60 14.74
N ALA A 565 -35.92 14.72 15.47
CA ALA A 565 -35.43 16.00 14.99
C ALA A 565 -33.93 15.96 14.68
N ILE A 566 -33.11 15.32 15.52
CA ILE A 566 -31.67 15.15 15.27
C ILE A 566 -31.41 14.21 14.09
N LYS A 567 -32.16 13.10 13.98
CA LYS A 567 -32.04 12.10 12.89
C LYS A 567 -32.21 12.75 11.52
N THR A 568 -33.22 13.62 11.37
CA THR A 568 -33.46 14.32 10.09
C THR A 568 -32.29 15.19 9.62
N GLN A 569 -31.44 15.64 10.55
CA GLN A 569 -30.26 16.46 10.24
C GLN A 569 -29.00 15.61 10.00
N SER A 570 -29.04 14.32 10.33
CA SER A 570 -27.87 13.41 10.31
C SER A 570 -27.64 12.70 8.97
N GLY A 571 -28.48 12.97 7.96
CA GLY A 571 -28.40 12.34 6.65
C GLY A 571 -29.02 10.93 6.60
N SER A 572 -28.58 10.11 5.65
CA SER A 572 -29.09 8.74 5.48
C SER A 572 -28.42 7.81 6.51
N VAL A 573 -29.14 7.48 7.57
CA VAL A 573 -28.69 6.59 8.66
C VAL A 573 -29.64 5.40 8.79
N ASN A 574 -29.12 4.25 9.21
CA ASN A 574 -29.96 3.12 9.59
C ASN A 574 -30.77 3.49 10.84
N GLU A 575 -32.09 3.41 10.74
CA GLU A 575 -32.99 3.89 11.80
C GLU A 575 -32.84 3.11 13.11
N LYS A 576 -32.71 1.79 13.03
CA LYS A 576 -32.52 0.92 14.19
C LYS A 576 -31.23 1.26 14.93
N ASP A 577 -30.12 1.34 14.21
CA ASP A 577 -28.81 1.61 14.81
C ASP A 577 -28.76 3.02 15.41
N PHE A 578 -29.42 3.98 14.75
CA PHE A 578 -29.53 5.35 15.26
C PHE A 578 -30.30 5.42 16.57
N TYR A 579 -31.48 4.80 16.67
CA TYR A 579 -32.24 4.77 17.92
C TYR A 579 -31.48 4.05 19.05
N ASN A 580 -30.87 2.90 18.73
CA ASN A 580 -30.09 2.12 19.70
C ASN A 580 -28.90 2.94 20.24
N ALA A 581 -28.23 3.73 19.39
CA ALA A 581 -27.14 4.61 19.81
C ALA A 581 -27.57 5.69 20.82
N PHE A 582 -28.86 6.07 20.81
CA PHE A 582 -29.48 7.01 21.75
C PHE A 582 -30.30 6.32 22.86
N ASN A 583 -30.13 5.00 23.06
CA ASN A 583 -30.80 4.17 24.06
C ASN A 583 -32.33 4.02 23.92
N LEU A 584 -32.83 4.12 22.69
CA LEU A 584 -34.17 3.68 22.31
C LEU A 584 -34.11 2.31 21.65
N ASN A 585 -35.18 1.51 21.73
CA ASN A 585 -35.28 0.23 21.03
C ASN A 585 -35.37 0.42 19.50
N ASP A 586 -35.33 -0.69 18.75
CA ASP A 586 -35.24 -0.70 17.28
C ASP A 586 -36.28 0.17 16.55
N ASN A 587 -37.48 0.37 17.13
CA ASN A 587 -38.56 1.18 16.56
C ASN A 587 -38.76 2.54 17.26
N GLY A 588 -37.96 2.87 18.26
CA GLY A 588 -38.06 4.11 19.04
C GLY A 588 -39.22 4.16 20.03
N GLY A 589 -39.98 3.08 20.22
CA GLY A 589 -41.18 3.02 21.05
C GLY A 589 -40.93 2.84 22.55
N ALA A 590 -39.72 2.47 22.96
CA ALA A 590 -39.35 2.30 24.38
C ALA A 590 -37.86 2.60 24.62
N PHE A 591 -37.49 2.88 25.87
CA PHE A 591 -36.09 2.88 26.28
C PHE A 591 -35.52 1.46 26.30
N THR A 592 -34.23 1.33 25.97
CA THR A 592 -33.47 0.09 26.19
C THR A 592 -33.25 -0.18 27.69
N SER A 593 -32.86 -1.41 28.05
CA SER A 593 -32.63 -1.81 29.45
C SER A 593 -31.49 -1.06 30.15
N SER A 594 -30.54 -0.51 29.39
CA SER A 594 -29.43 0.31 29.88
C SER A 594 -29.41 1.64 29.13
N THR A 595 -29.50 2.76 29.87
CA THR A 595 -29.69 4.11 29.29
C THR A 595 -28.54 5.11 29.47
N PRO A 596 -27.25 4.72 29.46
CA PRO A 596 -26.16 5.59 29.88
C PRO A 596 -25.98 6.85 29.00
N ARG A 597 -26.31 6.78 27.70
CA ARG A 597 -26.22 7.95 26.80
C ARG A 597 -27.37 8.92 27.06
N LYS A 598 -28.60 8.41 27.20
CA LYS A 598 -29.77 9.22 27.58
C LYS A 598 -29.54 9.94 28.92
N ASP A 599 -29.02 9.22 29.91
CA ASP A 599 -28.76 9.78 31.24
C ASP A 599 -27.64 10.83 31.21
N GLY A 600 -26.59 10.61 30.40
CA GLY A 600 -25.57 11.62 30.15
C GLY A 600 -26.12 12.87 29.44
N MET A 601 -27.00 12.70 28.45
CA MET A 601 -27.65 13.81 27.75
C MET A 601 -28.50 14.65 28.71
N ALA A 602 -29.30 13.98 29.56
CA ALA A 602 -30.11 14.62 30.58
C ALA A 602 -29.24 15.42 31.57
N LYS A 603 -28.12 14.85 32.01
CA LYS A 603 -27.17 15.51 32.91
C LYS A 603 -26.54 16.76 32.29
N GLN A 604 -26.07 16.66 31.04
CA GLN A 604 -25.54 17.84 30.32
C GLN A 604 -26.62 18.90 30.09
N GLN A 605 -27.86 18.49 29.81
CA GLN A 605 -28.97 19.41 29.65
C GLN A 605 -29.25 20.19 30.95
N GLU A 606 -29.30 19.50 32.09
CA GLU A 606 -29.51 20.15 33.39
C GLU A 606 -28.38 21.14 33.71
N HIS A 607 -27.13 20.77 33.43
CA HIS A 607 -25.98 21.68 33.60
C HIS A 607 -26.08 22.94 32.72
N ASN A 608 -26.78 22.85 31.58
CA ASN A 608 -26.97 23.94 30.63
C ASN A 608 -28.21 24.81 30.88
N LYS A 609 -29.07 24.45 31.84
CA LYS A 609 -30.37 25.11 32.09
C LYS A 609 -30.27 26.62 32.24
N ASN A 610 -29.36 27.11 33.09
CA ASN A 610 -29.16 28.54 33.33
C ASN A 610 -28.56 29.26 32.11
N LEU A 611 -27.70 28.58 31.34
CA LEU A 611 -27.11 29.14 30.12
C LEU A 611 -28.16 29.26 29.00
N TYR A 612 -29.10 28.33 28.90
CA TYR A 612 -30.21 28.39 27.93
C TYR A 612 -31.17 29.54 28.21
N ILE A 613 -31.43 29.88 29.49
CA ILE A 613 -32.26 31.05 29.85
C ILE A 613 -31.65 32.32 29.26
N GLU A 614 -30.34 32.52 29.42
CA GLU A 614 -29.63 33.68 28.88
C GLU A 614 -29.49 33.64 27.35
N TYR A 615 -29.25 32.46 26.78
CA TYR A 615 -29.13 32.27 25.33
C TYR A 615 -30.44 32.65 24.59
N ASN A 616 -31.58 32.41 25.22
CA ASN A 616 -32.90 32.72 24.68
C ASN A 616 -33.32 34.18 24.90
N ASN A 617 -32.60 34.94 25.74
CA ASN A 617 -32.92 36.34 26.00
C ASN A 617 -32.65 37.21 24.74
N PRO A 618 -33.67 37.91 24.20
CA PRO A 618 -33.52 38.75 23.01
C PRO A 618 -32.60 39.96 23.25
N ASP A 619 -32.56 40.49 24.47
CA ASP A 619 -31.75 41.66 24.84
C ASP A 619 -30.24 41.32 24.87
N ASN A 620 -29.89 40.03 24.86
CA ASN A 620 -28.53 39.53 24.96
C ASN A 620 -27.99 39.00 23.61
N SER A 621 -28.54 39.50 22.50
CA SER A 621 -28.25 39.00 21.14
C SER A 621 -26.78 39.01 20.75
N GLY A 622 -25.95 39.88 21.35
CA GLY A 622 -24.50 39.95 21.08
C GLY A 622 -23.67 38.80 21.58
N ASN A 623 -24.16 38.11 22.61
CA ASN A 623 -23.38 37.13 23.35
C ASN A 623 -23.78 35.70 23.04
N LYS A 624 -24.69 35.51 22.09
CA LYS A 624 -25.21 34.19 21.71
C LYS A 624 -24.10 33.24 21.25
N LYS A 625 -23.08 33.74 20.54
CA LYS A 625 -21.92 32.92 20.13
C LYS A 625 -21.12 32.41 21.33
N LEU A 626 -20.80 33.28 22.29
CA LEU A 626 -20.11 32.90 23.52
C LEU A 626 -20.91 31.87 24.31
N LEU A 627 -22.21 32.13 24.51
CA LEU A 627 -23.11 31.23 25.20
C LEU A 627 -23.24 29.89 24.46
N GLY A 628 -23.27 29.89 23.13
CA GLY A 628 -23.28 28.67 22.30
C GLY A 628 -22.02 27.81 22.51
N VAL A 629 -20.83 28.43 22.54
CA VAL A 629 -19.58 27.73 22.88
C VAL A 629 -19.64 27.16 24.30
N LEU A 630 -20.13 27.95 25.26
CA LEU A 630 -20.29 27.45 26.62
C LEU A 630 -21.26 26.27 26.66
N LEU A 631 -22.42 26.33 25.99
CA LEU A 631 -23.40 25.24 25.96
C LEU A 631 -22.84 23.94 25.36
N SER A 632 -21.83 24.00 24.46
CA SER A 632 -21.25 22.81 23.84
C SER A 632 -20.17 22.10 24.68
N LEU A 633 -19.62 22.75 25.71
CA LEU A 633 -18.59 22.14 26.57
C LEU A 633 -19.17 21.01 27.43
N ASP A 634 -18.39 19.95 27.66
CA ASP A 634 -18.71 18.89 28.61
C ASP A 634 -18.55 19.38 30.06
N LYS A 635 -19.66 19.40 30.81
CA LYS A 635 -19.70 19.96 32.18
C LYS A 635 -19.80 18.84 33.20
N LEU A 636 -18.98 18.92 34.24
CA LEU A 636 -19.05 18.00 35.39
C LEU A 636 -19.92 18.53 36.53
N VAL A 637 -20.17 19.85 36.57
CA VAL A 637 -20.97 20.54 37.58
C VAL A 637 -21.92 21.53 36.90
N ILE A 638 -23.05 21.81 37.55
CA ILE A 638 -23.96 22.89 37.15
C ILE A 638 -23.22 24.22 37.34
N PHE A 639 -23.30 25.12 36.36
CA PHE A 639 -22.87 26.51 36.56
C PHE A 639 -23.80 27.19 37.58
N GLY A 640 -23.38 27.18 38.84
CA GLY A 640 -23.96 27.99 39.92
C GLY A 640 -23.09 29.22 40.17
N ILE A 641 -23.71 30.39 40.29
CA ILE A 641 -23.09 31.54 40.94
C ILE A 641 -23.04 31.20 42.42
N GLU A 642 -21.83 31.22 42.99
CA GLU A 642 -21.54 31.30 44.43
C GLU A 642 -22.75 31.22 45.39
N GLY A 643 -23.15 30.02 45.77
CA GLY A 643 -23.83 29.72 47.04
C GLY A 643 -24.99 30.61 47.53
N LYS A 644 -25.77 31.30 46.68
CA LYS A 644 -26.96 32.05 47.12
C LYS A 644 -28.18 31.94 46.18
N PRO A 645 -29.41 31.96 46.75
CA PRO A 645 -30.65 31.72 46.01
C PRO A 645 -31.03 32.88 45.09
N SER A 646 -31.73 32.47 44.04
CA SER A 646 -32.42 33.22 42.99
C SER A 646 -33.23 34.44 43.44
N THR A 647 -32.97 35.59 42.83
CA THR A 647 -34.00 36.59 42.51
C THR A 647 -34.14 36.70 40.98
N PRO A 648 -35.37 36.62 40.44
CA PRO A 648 -35.65 36.57 39.00
C PRO A 648 -35.70 37.97 38.36
N THR A 649 -34.61 38.74 38.48
CA THR A 649 -34.42 39.99 37.75
C THR A 649 -33.02 39.99 37.16
N SER A 650 -32.95 39.73 35.85
CA SER A 650 -31.84 39.97 34.90
C SER A 650 -30.38 40.05 35.42
N SER A 651 -29.55 39.11 34.93
CA SER A 651 -28.12 39.28 34.57
C SER A 651 -27.00 39.33 35.63
N PRO A 652 -26.82 38.33 36.53
CA PRO A 652 -25.54 38.12 37.19
C PRO A 652 -24.59 37.17 36.41
N ILE A 653 -25.10 36.13 35.73
CA ILE A 653 -24.24 35.14 35.01
C ILE A 653 -23.61 35.79 33.77
N THR A 654 -24.42 36.44 32.95
CA THR A 654 -23.94 37.04 31.71
C THR A 654 -22.94 38.17 32.00
N ASN A 655 -23.24 39.08 32.93
CA ASN A 655 -22.29 40.12 33.32
C ASN A 655 -20.95 39.54 33.80
N TYR A 656 -20.97 38.46 34.58
CA TYR A 656 -19.76 37.78 35.03
C TYR A 656 -18.84 37.34 33.88
N PHE A 657 -19.40 36.67 32.86
CA PHE A 657 -18.64 36.24 31.69
C PHE A 657 -18.24 37.41 30.79
N LEU A 658 -19.12 38.38 30.57
CA LEU A 658 -18.87 39.48 29.64
C LEU A 658 -17.89 40.52 30.17
N GLU A 659 -17.97 40.89 31.44
CA GLU A 659 -17.02 41.84 32.03
C GLU A 659 -15.60 41.28 31.94
N ARG A 660 -15.43 39.98 32.20
CA ARG A 660 -14.15 39.28 32.04
C ARG A 660 -13.74 39.20 30.58
N LEU A 661 -14.66 38.93 29.66
CA LEU A 661 -14.36 38.90 28.23
C LEU A 661 -13.87 40.26 27.72
N LYS A 662 -14.51 41.36 28.15
CA LYS A 662 -14.11 42.73 27.81
C LYS A 662 -12.76 43.09 28.42
N ALA A 663 -12.49 42.65 29.65
CA ALA A 663 -11.23 42.89 30.35
C ALA A 663 -10.04 42.08 29.79
N SER A 664 -10.30 40.96 29.10
CA SER A 664 -9.26 40.03 28.64
C SER A 664 -8.76 40.35 27.23
N LYS A 665 -7.45 40.25 27.01
CA LYS A 665 -6.85 40.40 25.67
C LYS A 665 -6.74 39.07 24.94
N THR A 666 -6.47 37.98 25.66
CA THR A 666 -6.32 36.62 25.11
C THR A 666 -7.33 35.65 25.70
N VAL A 667 -7.46 34.48 25.10
CA VAL A 667 -8.30 33.39 25.61
C VAL A 667 -7.77 32.88 26.95
N GLU A 668 -6.44 32.73 27.08
CA GLU A 668 -5.80 32.34 28.33
C GLU A 668 -6.18 33.29 29.46
N GLU A 669 -5.98 34.60 29.29
CA GLU A 669 -6.35 35.61 30.29
C GLU A 669 -7.83 35.52 30.66
N TYR A 670 -8.70 35.32 29.66
CA TYR A 670 -10.13 35.15 29.90
C TYR A 670 -10.43 33.93 30.75
N THR A 671 -9.86 32.78 30.41
CA THR A 671 -10.06 31.55 31.18
C THR A 671 -9.40 31.59 32.55
N ASP A 672 -8.29 32.31 32.72
CA ASP A 672 -7.62 32.56 34.00
C ASP A 672 -8.50 33.43 34.91
N LEU A 673 -9.11 34.49 34.38
CA LEU A 673 -10.05 35.33 35.13
C LEU A 673 -11.36 34.60 35.48
N LEU A 674 -11.77 33.63 34.66
CA LEU A 674 -12.97 32.83 34.88
C LEU A 674 -12.78 31.70 35.90
N PHE A 675 -11.67 30.97 35.79
CA PHE A 675 -11.47 29.70 36.49
C PHE A 675 -10.24 29.71 37.43
N GLY A 676 -9.44 30.76 37.40
CA GLY A 676 -8.12 30.85 38.05
C GLY A 676 -6.98 30.37 37.15
N GLU A 677 -5.76 30.84 37.42
CA GLU A 677 -4.55 30.43 36.67
C GLU A 677 -4.28 28.92 36.79
N ASN A 678 -4.40 28.37 38.00
CA ASN A 678 -4.17 26.96 38.30
C ASN A 678 -5.30 26.40 39.19
N PRO A 679 -6.49 26.15 38.63
CA PRO A 679 -7.61 25.61 39.39
C PRO A 679 -7.23 24.28 40.06
N THR A 680 -7.43 24.19 41.37
CA THR A 680 -7.18 22.99 42.17
C THR A 680 -8.31 21.97 42.02
N ASP A 681 -9.54 22.42 41.81
CA ASP A 681 -10.68 21.57 41.52
C ASP A 681 -10.53 20.90 40.14
N SER A 682 -10.63 19.57 40.12
CA SER A 682 -10.46 18.79 38.89
C SER A 682 -11.53 19.09 37.83
N GLY A 683 -12.75 19.44 38.25
CA GLY A 683 -13.85 19.79 37.37
C GLY A 683 -13.61 21.11 36.67
N LEU A 684 -13.24 22.15 37.43
CA LEU A 684 -12.86 23.46 36.90
C LEU A 684 -11.60 23.38 36.03
N LYS A 685 -10.62 22.58 36.42
CA LYS A 685 -9.41 22.35 35.61
C LYS A 685 -9.74 21.73 34.25
N LYS A 686 -10.60 20.72 34.21
CA LYS A 686 -11.06 20.13 32.94
C LYS A 686 -11.84 21.16 32.11
N LEU A 687 -12.76 21.89 32.74
CA LEU A 687 -13.59 22.88 32.07
C LEU A 687 -12.78 24.03 31.47
N LYS A 688 -11.74 24.50 32.17
CA LYS A 688 -10.77 25.47 31.64
C LYS A 688 -10.08 24.95 30.38
N GLN A 689 -9.63 23.69 30.39
CA GLN A 689 -8.99 23.07 29.22
C GLN A 689 -9.96 22.89 28.05
N ASP A 690 -11.20 22.48 28.32
CA ASP A 690 -12.27 22.40 27.33
C ASP A 690 -12.60 23.78 26.74
N CYS A 691 -12.63 24.83 27.57
CA CYS A 691 -12.82 26.20 27.12
C CYS A 691 -11.67 26.67 26.22
N LEU A 692 -10.41 26.46 26.61
CA LEU A 692 -9.24 26.78 25.78
C LEU A 692 -9.22 26.01 24.45
N ARG A 693 -9.78 24.80 24.42
CA ARG A 693 -9.87 23.99 23.20
C ARG A 693 -10.93 24.52 22.24
N GLU A 694 -12.09 24.91 22.76
CA GLU A 694 -13.24 25.30 21.94
C GLU A 694 -13.29 26.78 21.62
N LEU A 695 -12.91 27.64 22.55
CA LEU A 695 -12.80 29.08 22.35
C LEU A 695 -11.43 29.38 21.74
N THR A 696 -11.25 29.03 20.46
CA THR A 696 -9.98 29.31 19.76
C THR A 696 -9.72 30.82 19.72
N PRO A 697 -8.45 31.26 19.62
CA PRO A 697 -8.12 32.68 19.50
C PRO A 697 -8.90 33.40 18.38
N THR A 698 -9.05 32.74 17.23
CA THR A 698 -9.85 33.24 16.11
C THR A 698 -11.31 33.45 16.50
N LEU A 699 -11.95 32.46 17.12
CA LEU A 699 -13.35 32.55 17.55
C LEU A 699 -13.56 33.57 18.67
N PHE A 700 -12.62 33.63 19.62
CA PHE A 700 -12.61 34.61 20.70
C PHE A 700 -12.58 36.04 20.15
N ASN A 701 -11.67 36.30 19.22
CA ASN A 701 -11.55 37.60 18.56
C ASN A 701 -12.80 37.92 17.73
N GLU A 702 -13.39 36.93 17.03
CA GLU A 702 -14.66 37.12 16.34
C GLU A 702 -15.79 37.53 17.29
N ILE A 703 -15.94 36.85 18.42
CA ILE A 703 -16.94 37.17 19.45
C ILE A 703 -16.72 38.60 19.98
N LYS A 704 -15.47 38.98 20.30
CA LYS A 704 -15.14 40.33 20.74
C LYS A 704 -15.45 41.38 19.67
N ASN A 705 -15.16 41.09 18.41
CA ASN A 705 -15.44 41.99 17.29
C ASN A 705 -16.96 42.16 17.06
N ASP A 706 -17.74 41.09 17.17
CA ASP A 706 -19.20 41.15 17.07
C ASP A 706 -19.79 41.95 18.23
N LEU A 707 -19.26 41.78 19.44
CA LEU A 707 -19.64 42.60 20.61
C LEU A 707 -19.32 44.08 20.43
N ARG A 708 -18.10 44.39 19.97
CA ARG A 708 -17.70 45.76 19.66
C ARG A 708 -18.62 46.37 18.61
N LYS A 709 -19.01 45.60 17.58
CA LYS A 709 -19.96 46.06 16.57
C LYS A 709 -21.30 46.48 17.18
N GLN A 710 -21.78 45.80 18.21
CA GLN A 710 -23.01 46.20 18.90
C GLN A 710 -22.85 47.51 19.66
N GLU A 711 -21.73 47.70 20.36
CA GLU A 711 -21.41 48.97 21.03
C GLU A 711 -21.30 50.13 20.03
N LEU A 712 -20.77 49.86 18.83
CA LEU A 712 -20.70 50.83 17.72
C LEU A 712 -22.06 51.09 17.05
N LEU A 713 -23.03 50.19 17.20
CA LEU A 713 -24.41 50.33 16.72
C LEU A 713 -25.37 50.88 17.80
N ASP A 714 -24.85 51.28 18.97
CA ASP A 714 -25.62 51.91 20.04
C ASP A 714 -26.29 53.21 19.54
N THR A 715 -27.45 53.55 20.11
CA THR A 715 -28.16 54.78 19.79
C THR A 715 -27.54 56.00 20.50
N ASN A 716 -26.74 55.78 21.56
CA ASN A 716 -26.04 56.81 22.30
C ASN A 716 -24.66 57.14 21.69
N PRO A 717 -24.44 58.36 21.17
CA PRO A 717 -23.15 58.77 20.58
C PRO A 717 -21.95 58.64 21.54
N ALA A 718 -22.15 58.78 22.86
CA ALA A 718 -21.05 58.67 23.82
C ALA A 718 -20.50 57.23 23.91
N ASN A 719 -21.39 56.23 23.84
CA ASN A 719 -21.01 54.82 23.83
C ASN A 719 -20.26 54.47 22.53
N VAL A 720 -20.78 54.95 21.39
CA VAL A 720 -20.13 54.80 20.08
C VAL A 720 -18.71 55.37 20.10
N MET A 721 -18.53 56.60 20.55
CA MET A 721 -17.20 57.23 20.56
C MET A 721 -16.23 56.60 21.57
N THR A 722 -16.74 56.04 22.68
CA THR A 722 -15.91 55.25 23.61
C THR A 722 -15.35 54.00 22.91
N ALA A 723 -16.19 53.27 22.17
CA ALA A 723 -15.77 52.10 21.40
C ALA A 723 -14.81 52.47 20.24
N ILE A 724 -15.02 53.61 19.57
CA ILE A 724 -14.10 54.13 18.55
C ILE A 724 -12.72 54.43 19.14
N LYS A 725 -12.66 55.05 20.32
CA LYS A 725 -11.39 55.34 21.00
C LYS A 725 -10.63 54.07 21.40
N VAL A 726 -11.35 53.05 21.87
CA VAL A 726 -10.77 51.72 22.16
C VAL A 726 -10.18 51.12 20.87
N LEU A 727 -10.94 51.12 19.78
CA LEU A 727 -10.49 50.60 18.48
C LEU A 727 -9.26 51.35 17.94
N SER A 728 -9.21 52.67 18.10
CA SER A 728 -8.03 53.47 17.73
C SER A 728 -6.81 53.12 18.59
N THR A 729 -7.00 52.81 19.88
CA THR A 729 -5.89 52.41 20.78
C THR A 729 -5.34 51.03 20.41
N GLU A 730 -6.21 50.11 20.01
CA GLU A 730 -5.82 48.79 19.50
C GLU A 730 -5.01 48.92 18.19
N LEU A 731 -5.43 49.78 17.26
CA LEU A 731 -4.67 50.06 16.03
C LEU A 731 -3.24 50.56 16.32
N GLU A 732 -3.06 51.51 17.24
CA GLU A 732 -1.72 52.00 17.59
C GLU A 732 -0.86 50.91 18.27
N SER A 733 -1.49 49.99 19.01
CA SER A 733 -0.80 48.83 19.57
C SER A 733 -0.32 47.86 18.47
N ILE A 734 -1.13 47.67 17.42
CA ILE A 734 -0.74 46.87 16.23
C ILE A 734 0.45 47.52 15.52
N LYS A 735 0.40 48.83 15.28
CA LYS A 735 1.51 49.58 14.66
C LYS A 735 2.81 49.46 15.45
N GLY A 736 2.74 49.50 16.78
CA GLY A 736 3.91 49.27 17.65
C GLY A 736 4.60 47.90 17.46
N ILE A 737 3.89 46.91 16.91
CA ILE A 737 4.44 45.59 16.55
C ILE A 737 4.92 45.55 15.09
N THR A 738 4.16 46.15 14.16
CA THR A 738 4.43 46.06 12.72
C THR A 738 5.55 47.00 12.27
N GLU A 739 5.73 48.16 12.92
CA GLU A 739 6.80 49.11 12.58
C GLU A 739 8.22 48.54 12.74
N PRO A 740 8.59 47.87 13.86
CA PRO A 740 9.88 47.19 13.97
C PRO A 740 10.12 46.13 12.89
N ILE A 741 9.06 45.42 12.46
CA ILE A 741 9.15 44.41 11.40
C ILE A 741 9.44 45.08 10.06
N ARG A 742 8.69 46.13 9.72
CA ARG A 742 8.79 46.89 8.47
C ARG A 742 10.14 47.55 8.29
N THR A 743 10.68 48.14 9.36
CA THR A 743 12.01 48.78 9.35
C THR A 743 13.16 47.79 9.16
N ASN A 744 12.93 46.49 9.37
CA ASN A 744 13.92 45.43 9.14
C ASN A 744 13.85 44.79 7.74
N THR A 745 12.79 45.03 6.97
CA THR A 745 12.59 44.54 5.60
C THR A 745 13.79 44.86 4.69
N ASP A 746 14.26 46.11 4.68
CA ASP A 746 15.41 46.54 3.86
C ASP A 746 16.70 45.80 4.21
N LYS A 747 16.86 45.40 5.47
CA LYS A 747 18.06 44.69 5.92
C LYS A 747 18.13 43.26 5.40
N LEU A 748 17.01 42.69 4.92
CA LEU A 748 16.93 41.33 4.38
C LEU A 748 16.91 41.26 2.86
N LYS A 749 16.77 42.39 2.15
CA LYS A 749 16.70 42.43 0.67
C LYS A 749 17.87 41.73 -0.01
N PHE A 750 19.08 41.81 0.58
CA PHE A 750 20.30 41.19 0.06
C PHE A 750 20.21 39.65 -0.11
N ILE A 751 19.31 38.97 0.62
CA ILE A 751 19.12 37.52 0.53
C ILE A 751 18.61 37.12 -0.86
N ASN A 752 17.84 37.99 -1.52
CA ASN A 752 17.38 37.76 -2.89
C ASN A 752 18.54 37.66 -3.88
N ASP A 753 19.65 38.36 -3.61
CA ASP A 753 20.84 38.43 -4.47
C ASP A 753 21.84 37.29 -4.20
N ILE A 754 21.48 36.33 -3.33
CA ILE A 754 22.28 35.12 -3.08
C ILE A 754 21.87 34.05 -4.11
N ASP A 755 22.77 33.77 -5.06
CA ASP A 755 22.67 32.59 -5.92
C ASP A 755 23.22 31.37 -5.16
N PRO A 756 22.40 30.32 -4.91
CA PRO A 756 22.86 29.10 -4.26
C PRO A 756 24.05 28.43 -4.97
N VAL A 757 24.22 28.65 -6.29
CA VAL A 757 25.30 28.05 -7.07
C VAL A 757 26.69 28.51 -6.61
N HIS A 758 26.81 29.73 -6.09
CA HIS A 758 28.07 30.26 -5.58
C HIS A 758 28.55 29.58 -4.28
N LEU A 759 27.68 28.80 -3.61
CA LEU A 759 28.02 28.03 -2.41
C LEU A 759 28.76 26.70 -2.73
N TYR A 760 28.87 26.34 -4.03
CA TYR A 760 29.49 25.08 -4.51
C TYR A 760 30.95 25.19 -5.00
N ASN A 761 31.63 26.32 -4.78
CA ASN A 761 32.99 26.49 -5.31
C ASN A 761 33.99 25.48 -4.65
N PRO A 762 34.85 24.77 -5.40
CA PRO A 762 35.63 23.61 -4.92
C PRO A 762 36.79 24.01 -4.05
N THR A 763 37.17 25.29 -4.10
CA THR A 763 38.16 25.84 -3.17
C THR A 763 37.72 25.72 -1.70
N PHE A 764 36.51 25.22 -1.41
CA PHE A 764 35.92 25.13 -0.08
C PHE A 764 35.96 23.76 0.63
N GLN A 765 36.52 22.70 0.02
CA GLN A 765 36.35 21.31 0.49
C GLN A 765 36.97 20.93 1.86
N GLY A 766 37.84 21.77 2.45
CA GLY A 766 38.40 21.57 3.79
C GLY A 766 37.84 22.54 4.84
N THR A 767 38.43 23.73 4.94
CA THR A 767 38.08 24.75 5.94
C THR A 767 36.68 25.34 5.76
N ALA A 768 36.12 25.26 4.55
CA ALA A 768 34.81 25.84 4.25
C ALA A 768 33.67 24.82 4.22
N ARG A 769 33.92 23.51 4.32
CA ARG A 769 32.89 22.56 4.78
C ARG A 769 32.48 22.86 6.22
N VAL A 770 33.46 23.21 7.06
CA VAL A 770 33.25 23.66 8.44
C VAL A 770 32.54 25.03 8.46
N LYS A 771 32.97 26.00 7.64
CA LYS A 771 32.27 27.29 7.52
C LYS A 771 30.87 27.15 6.90
N ALA A 772 30.64 26.26 5.94
CA ALA A 772 29.33 25.98 5.34
C ALA A 772 28.38 25.37 6.37
N ALA A 773 28.86 24.46 7.23
CA ALA A 773 28.10 23.96 8.36
C ALA A 773 27.73 25.08 9.36
N GLN A 774 28.67 26.00 9.65
CA GLN A 774 28.38 27.20 10.46
C GLN A 774 27.39 28.15 9.76
N MET A 775 27.47 28.30 8.44
CA MET A 775 26.53 29.11 7.65
C MET A 775 25.14 28.48 7.62
N LYS A 776 25.05 27.14 7.58
CA LYS A 776 23.78 26.40 7.65
C LYS A 776 23.01 26.79 8.90
N GLU A 777 23.64 26.69 10.08
CA GLU A 777 23.01 27.04 11.34
C GLU A 777 22.55 28.52 11.37
N ARG A 778 23.32 29.42 10.74
CA ARG A 778 22.96 30.85 10.63
C ARG A 778 21.76 31.08 9.72
N TYR A 779 21.73 30.47 8.53
CA TYR A 779 20.58 30.56 7.61
C TYR A 779 19.34 29.87 8.19
N GLU A 780 19.50 28.76 8.90
CA GLU A 780 18.42 28.12 9.65
C GLU A 780 17.92 29.02 10.79
N GLY A 781 18.82 29.69 11.52
CA GLY A 781 18.47 30.69 12.51
C GLY A 781 17.66 31.84 11.90
N LEU A 782 18.13 32.39 10.78
CA LEU A 782 17.46 33.49 10.09
C LEU A 782 16.13 33.08 9.48
N SER A 783 16.04 31.85 8.95
CA SER A 783 14.79 31.28 8.45
C SER A 783 13.76 31.12 9.57
N ARG A 784 14.20 30.68 10.77
CA ARG A 784 13.35 30.62 11.97
C ARG A 784 12.90 32.02 12.41
N ASP A 785 13.80 33.00 12.45
CA ASP A 785 13.46 34.39 12.78
C ASP A 785 12.40 34.94 11.81
N CYS A 786 12.58 34.75 10.49
CA CYS A 786 11.57 35.11 9.50
C CYS A 786 10.26 34.34 9.69
N GLY A 787 10.31 33.06 10.08
CA GLY A 787 9.12 32.26 10.37
C GLY A 787 8.29 32.83 11.53
N LEU A 788 8.94 33.32 12.59
CA LEU A 788 8.27 34.02 13.69
C LEU A 788 7.63 35.33 13.22
N VAL A 789 8.34 36.11 12.40
CA VAL A 789 7.79 37.34 11.82
C VAL A 789 6.56 37.06 10.94
N VAL A 790 6.63 36.03 10.09
CA VAL A 790 5.50 35.61 9.24
C VAL A 790 4.29 35.25 10.10
N ASP A 791 4.47 34.49 11.19
CA ASP A 791 3.39 34.16 12.12
C ASP A 791 2.77 35.42 12.74
N GLN A 792 3.61 36.34 13.24
CA GLN A 792 3.15 37.58 13.85
C GLN A 792 2.35 38.44 12.86
N LEU A 793 2.85 38.61 11.63
CA LEU A 793 2.19 39.42 10.59
C LEU A 793 0.84 38.80 10.20
N ARG A 794 0.73 37.46 10.10
CA ARG A 794 -0.55 36.78 9.88
C ARG A 794 -1.57 37.11 10.96
N ARG A 795 -1.17 37.12 12.24
CA ARG A 795 -2.05 37.53 13.35
C ARG A 795 -2.53 38.98 13.18
N GLN A 796 -1.64 39.88 12.77
CA GLN A 796 -2.00 41.29 12.57
C GLN A 796 -2.97 41.47 11.40
N VAL A 797 -2.80 40.73 10.30
CA VAL A 797 -3.77 40.72 9.18
C VAL A 797 -5.15 40.31 9.68
N VAL A 798 -5.25 39.19 10.41
CA VAL A 798 -6.53 38.70 10.95
C VAL A 798 -7.15 39.70 11.94
N ALA A 799 -6.35 40.33 12.79
CA ALA A 799 -6.82 41.33 13.75
C ALA A 799 -7.37 42.58 13.05
N LEU A 800 -6.64 43.14 12.08
CA LEU A 800 -7.04 44.31 11.31
C LEU A 800 -8.30 44.06 10.48
N GLU A 801 -8.43 42.89 9.85
CA GLU A 801 -9.66 42.48 9.16
C GLU A 801 -10.85 42.38 10.13
N GLY A 802 -10.63 41.82 11.32
CA GLY A 802 -11.62 41.74 12.39
C GLY A 802 -12.09 43.12 12.88
N HIS A 803 -11.15 44.04 13.07
CA HIS A 803 -11.42 45.43 13.42
C HIS A 803 -12.27 46.13 12.37
N LEU A 804 -11.91 46.01 11.08
CA LEU A 804 -12.69 46.55 9.97
C LEU A 804 -14.10 45.94 9.89
N LYS A 805 -14.24 44.63 10.11
CA LYS A 805 -15.55 43.95 10.14
C LYS A 805 -16.44 44.44 11.29
N SER A 806 -15.83 44.81 12.43
CA SER A 806 -16.57 45.34 13.58
C SER A 806 -17.05 46.78 13.38
N LEU A 807 -16.37 47.57 12.55
CA LEU A 807 -16.66 48.99 12.33
C LEU A 807 -17.80 49.21 11.31
N PRO A 808 -19.01 49.63 11.73
CA PRO A 808 -20.18 49.77 10.85
C PRO A 808 -19.95 50.78 9.73
N LYS A 809 -20.53 50.55 8.55
CA LYS A 809 -20.51 51.54 7.46
C LYS A 809 -21.24 52.81 7.86
N ASP A 810 -20.93 53.92 7.19
CA ASP A 810 -21.42 55.25 7.58
C ASP A 810 -22.96 55.34 7.63
N ASN A 811 -23.66 54.53 6.81
CA ASN A 811 -25.12 54.41 6.76
C ASN A 811 -25.72 53.37 7.72
N GLU A 812 -24.89 52.62 8.46
CA GLU A 812 -25.32 51.54 9.37
C GLU A 812 -25.39 52.02 10.84
N PHE A 813 -24.78 53.15 11.19
CA PHE A 813 -24.84 53.71 12.54
C PHE A 813 -26.28 54.12 12.93
N LYS A 814 -26.70 53.73 14.14
CA LYS A 814 -28.04 54.05 14.68
C LYS A 814 -28.07 55.32 15.53
N ALA A 815 -26.91 55.87 15.89
CA ALA A 815 -26.79 57.09 16.70
C ALA A 815 -27.14 58.35 15.87
N ALA A 816 -28.28 58.97 16.15
CA ALA A 816 -28.77 60.14 15.43
C ALA A 816 -27.99 61.46 15.71
N GLY A 817 -27.07 61.47 16.69
CA GLY A 817 -26.42 62.67 17.22
C GLY A 817 -24.91 62.81 16.98
N LEU A 818 -24.30 62.06 16.05
CA LEU A 818 -22.87 62.18 15.75
C LEU A 818 -22.55 63.52 15.04
N THR A 819 -21.62 64.29 15.61
CA THR A 819 -21.13 65.56 15.05
C THR A 819 -20.32 65.33 13.76
N LEU A 820 -20.09 66.40 12.99
CA LEU A 820 -19.25 66.33 11.78
C LEU A 820 -17.82 65.88 12.09
N GLU A 821 -17.27 66.34 13.22
CA GLU A 821 -15.93 65.97 13.68
C GLU A 821 -15.84 64.48 14.03
N GLN A 822 -16.82 63.96 14.79
CA GLN A 822 -16.89 62.53 15.14
C GLN A 822 -17.04 61.65 13.90
N LYS A 823 -17.85 62.07 12.90
CA LYS A 823 -17.96 61.36 11.62
C LYS A 823 -16.64 61.35 10.85
N ALA A 824 -15.90 62.46 10.87
CA ALA A 824 -14.57 62.54 10.25
C ALA A 824 -13.56 61.64 10.98
N GLU A 825 -13.59 61.56 12.31
CA GLU A 825 -12.75 60.68 13.12
C GLU A 825 -12.99 59.20 12.81
N ILE A 826 -14.26 58.77 12.75
CA ILE A 826 -14.64 57.39 12.37
C ILE A 826 -14.14 57.05 10.97
N LYS A 827 -14.32 57.97 10.01
CA LYS A 827 -13.85 57.79 8.63
C LYS A 827 -12.32 57.68 8.57
N LYS A 828 -11.61 58.54 9.30
CA LYS A 828 -10.15 58.49 9.41
C LYS A 828 -9.68 57.15 9.97
N LEU A 829 -10.30 56.65 11.04
CA LEU A 829 -9.96 55.36 11.63
C LEU A 829 -10.14 54.20 10.64
N ARG A 830 -11.22 54.19 9.84
CA ARG A 830 -11.40 53.20 8.78
C ARG A 830 -10.25 53.25 7.77
N THR A 831 -9.91 54.44 7.28
CA THR A 831 -8.82 54.62 6.30
C THR A 831 -7.47 54.20 6.89
N ASP A 832 -7.19 54.53 8.15
CA ASP A 832 -5.94 54.15 8.83
C ASP A 832 -5.85 52.62 9.02
N LEU A 833 -6.97 51.94 9.33
CA LEU A 833 -7.05 50.48 9.41
C LEU A 833 -6.81 49.81 8.04
N GLU A 834 -7.44 50.31 6.98
CA GLU A 834 -7.28 49.80 5.61
C GLU A 834 -5.83 49.97 5.12
N ALA A 835 -5.22 51.13 5.38
CA ALA A 835 -3.83 51.42 5.02
C ALA A 835 -2.84 50.49 5.74
N GLU A 836 -3.00 50.31 7.06
CA GLU A 836 -2.14 49.41 7.84
C GLU A 836 -2.30 47.95 7.40
N LEU A 837 -3.54 47.50 7.11
CA LEU A 837 -3.79 46.15 6.59
C LEU A 837 -3.06 45.92 5.26
N SER A 838 -3.06 46.91 4.35
CA SER A 838 -2.33 46.83 3.09
C SER A 838 -0.82 46.71 3.32
N ALA A 839 -0.26 47.55 4.19
CA ALA A 839 1.17 47.55 4.49
C ALA A 839 1.64 46.22 5.14
N VAL A 840 0.86 45.69 6.09
CA VAL A 840 1.17 44.40 6.75
C VAL A 840 1.13 43.23 5.76
N ARG A 841 0.24 43.26 4.77
CA ARG A 841 0.20 42.23 3.71
C ARG A 841 1.44 42.27 2.82
N GLU A 842 1.90 43.46 2.45
CA GLU A 842 3.16 43.62 1.70
C GLU A 842 4.37 43.09 2.48
N ASP A 843 4.45 43.43 3.77
CA ASP A 843 5.49 42.91 4.67
C ASP A 843 5.42 41.36 4.75
N LEU A 844 4.21 40.79 4.88
CA LEU A 844 4.01 39.34 4.97
C LEU A 844 4.52 38.62 3.71
N ASP A 845 4.17 39.12 2.53
CA ASP A 845 4.61 38.53 1.26
C ASP A 845 6.14 38.60 1.10
N PHE A 846 6.75 39.70 1.52
CA PHE A 846 8.20 39.85 1.55
C PHE A 846 8.86 38.79 2.45
N TYR A 847 8.44 38.69 3.71
CA TYR A 847 9.05 37.75 4.66
C TYR A 847 8.82 36.29 4.27
N LYS A 848 7.65 35.93 3.72
CA LYS A 848 7.41 34.59 3.14
C LYS A 848 8.40 34.26 2.02
N LYS A 849 8.62 35.21 1.09
CA LYS A 849 9.58 35.04 -0.01
C LYS A 849 11.01 34.83 0.48
N ILE A 850 11.43 35.64 1.47
CA ILE A 850 12.76 35.52 2.09
C ILE A 850 12.91 34.17 2.80
N GLN A 851 11.90 33.75 3.58
CA GLN A 851 11.91 32.45 4.26
C GLN A 851 12.08 31.31 3.25
N GLY A 852 11.29 31.28 2.17
CA GLY A 852 11.40 30.26 1.12
C GLY A 852 12.78 30.24 0.45
N LYS A 853 13.37 31.42 0.19
CA LYS A 853 14.73 31.52 -0.37
C LYS A 853 15.79 30.97 0.60
N LEU A 854 15.67 31.27 1.90
CA LEU A 854 16.56 30.74 2.94
C LEU A 854 16.46 29.23 3.07
N GLU A 855 15.26 28.66 2.99
CA GLU A 855 15.08 27.20 3.01
C GLU A 855 15.76 26.51 1.83
N THR A 856 15.68 27.09 0.63
CA THR A 856 16.43 26.62 -0.54
C THR A 856 17.93 26.71 -0.28
N ILE A 857 18.43 27.85 0.20
CA ILE A 857 19.85 28.03 0.54
C ILE A 857 20.33 26.96 1.54
N VAL A 858 19.55 26.68 2.60
CA VAL A 858 19.91 25.67 3.61
C VAL A 858 20.01 24.26 3.02
N LYS A 859 19.10 23.87 2.12
CA LYS A 859 19.14 22.57 1.43
C LYS A 859 20.41 22.44 0.59
N GLU A 860 20.74 23.48 -0.17
CA GLU A 860 21.90 23.52 -1.05
C GLU A 860 23.22 23.51 -0.25
N VAL A 861 23.26 24.23 0.88
CA VAL A 861 24.38 24.16 1.84
C VAL A 861 24.53 22.75 2.42
N ASP A 862 23.44 22.03 2.69
CA ASP A 862 23.51 20.66 3.21
C ASP A 862 24.06 19.67 2.18
N VAL A 863 23.70 19.83 0.90
CA VAL A 863 24.27 19.07 -0.23
C VAL A 863 25.78 19.34 -0.34
N ALA A 864 26.18 20.62 -0.31
CA ALA A 864 27.59 21.03 -0.34
C ALA A 864 28.38 20.50 0.86
N ALA A 865 27.85 20.69 2.07
CA ALA A 865 28.49 20.27 3.32
C ALA A 865 28.60 18.75 3.48
N LYS A 866 27.84 17.96 2.71
CA LYS A 866 27.95 16.49 2.68
C LYS A 866 28.97 15.98 1.65
N GLY A 867 29.57 16.86 0.85
CA GLY A 867 30.60 16.47 -0.14
C GLY A 867 30.05 15.61 -1.27
N LYS A 868 28.77 15.81 -1.63
CA LYS A 868 28.05 14.99 -2.60
C LYS A 868 28.28 15.39 -4.06
N MET A 869 29.17 16.34 -4.35
CA MET A 869 29.41 16.86 -5.70
C MET A 869 30.89 16.74 -6.10
N HIS A 870 31.17 16.47 -7.38
CA HIS A 870 32.53 16.39 -7.94
C HIS A 870 32.64 17.06 -9.32
N TYR A 871 33.86 17.40 -9.71
CA TYR A 871 34.17 17.97 -11.03
C TYR A 871 34.42 16.85 -12.03
N TYR A 872 33.85 16.99 -13.20
CA TYR A 872 34.13 16.11 -14.33
C TYR A 872 34.28 16.92 -15.61
N TYR A 873 35.06 16.36 -16.55
CA TYR A 873 35.31 17.00 -17.84
C TYR A 873 34.20 16.68 -18.84
N GLN A 874 33.67 17.69 -19.53
CA GLN A 874 32.65 17.55 -20.55
C GLN A 874 32.95 18.47 -21.74
N SER A 875 33.11 17.93 -22.93
CA SER A 875 33.30 18.73 -24.15
C SER A 875 32.54 18.13 -25.31
N GLU A 876 32.55 18.80 -26.46
CA GLU A 876 32.10 18.20 -27.71
C GLU A 876 32.79 16.84 -27.94
N GLY A 877 32.01 15.86 -28.40
CA GLY A 877 32.44 14.46 -28.58
C GLY A 877 32.45 13.60 -27.31
N ILE A 878 32.21 14.15 -26.11
CA ILE A 878 32.16 13.36 -24.86
C ILE A 878 30.70 13.09 -24.46
N LYS A 879 30.34 11.81 -24.33
CA LYS A 879 29.05 11.37 -23.80
C LYS A 879 29.25 10.61 -22.50
N ARG A 880 28.70 11.16 -21.41
CA ARG A 880 28.64 10.50 -20.10
C ARG A 880 27.29 9.84 -19.92
N HIS A 881 27.29 8.56 -19.59
CA HIS A 881 26.06 7.84 -19.24
C HIS A 881 25.73 8.03 -17.75
N PRO A 882 24.46 7.89 -17.34
CA PRO A 882 24.10 7.84 -15.93
C PRO A 882 24.89 6.76 -15.17
N PRO A 883 25.12 6.91 -13.85
CA PRO A 883 25.76 5.88 -13.03
C PRO A 883 25.06 4.52 -13.15
N VAL A 884 25.83 3.46 -13.38
CA VAL A 884 25.34 2.08 -13.52
C VAL A 884 26.16 1.12 -12.66
N SER A 885 25.57 -0.03 -12.32
CA SER A 885 26.34 -1.14 -11.75
C SER A 885 27.32 -1.71 -12.78
N ARG A 886 28.44 -2.29 -12.34
CA ARG A 886 29.50 -2.80 -13.24
C ARG A 886 29.01 -3.87 -14.24
N ASP A 887 28.00 -4.64 -13.88
CA ASP A 887 27.36 -5.67 -14.69
C ASP A 887 26.37 -5.10 -15.74
N GLN A 888 26.05 -3.81 -15.66
CA GLN A 888 25.05 -3.14 -16.49
C GLN A 888 25.66 -2.10 -17.44
N ILE A 889 26.94 -2.25 -17.81
CA ILE A 889 27.60 -1.36 -18.76
C ILE A 889 26.86 -1.43 -20.11
N PRO A 890 26.34 -0.31 -20.64
CA PRO A 890 25.63 -0.31 -21.93
C PRO A 890 26.53 -0.87 -23.04
N PRO A 891 26.01 -1.58 -24.05
CA PRO A 891 26.83 -2.02 -25.18
C PRO A 891 27.45 -0.82 -25.93
N LEU A 892 28.63 -1.02 -26.54
CA LEU A 892 29.22 -0.02 -27.43
C LEU A 892 28.31 0.17 -28.65
N PRO A 893 28.10 1.40 -29.14
CA PRO A 893 27.34 1.60 -30.38
C PRO A 893 28.08 0.91 -31.54
N ASN A 894 27.47 -0.10 -32.16
CA ASN A 894 27.97 -0.65 -33.43
C ASN A 894 27.86 0.45 -34.51
N VAL A 895 28.99 0.95 -35.02
CA VAL A 895 29.00 1.86 -36.19
C VAL A 895 28.94 0.97 -37.45
N PRO A 896 28.10 1.24 -38.48
CA PRO A 896 27.60 2.54 -38.94
C PRO A 896 26.07 2.67 -39.10
N ASN A 897 25.49 3.77 -38.64
CA ASN A 897 24.24 4.29 -39.23
C ASN A 897 24.26 5.84 -39.23
N PRO A 898 24.11 6.54 -40.37
CA PRO A 898 24.24 8.00 -40.48
C PRO A 898 23.10 8.83 -39.89
N SER A 899 22.24 8.24 -39.05
CA SER A 899 20.95 8.83 -38.65
C SER A 899 20.73 8.76 -37.13
N LEU A 900 21.71 9.21 -36.35
CA LEU A 900 21.48 9.64 -34.98
C LEU A 900 21.78 11.13 -34.88
N ARG A 901 20.73 11.92 -35.12
CA ARG A 901 20.67 13.30 -34.62
C ARG A 901 20.92 13.23 -33.12
N SER A 902 21.90 14.00 -32.66
CA SER A 902 22.25 14.21 -31.26
C SER A 902 21.00 14.42 -30.42
N SER A 903 20.48 13.37 -29.78
CA SER A 903 19.42 13.50 -28.80
C SER A 903 19.95 14.33 -27.65
N GLY A 904 19.20 15.39 -27.34
CA GLY A 904 19.64 16.52 -26.54
C GLY A 904 20.28 16.13 -25.22
N THR A 905 21.56 16.44 -25.10
CA THR A 905 22.13 16.81 -23.81
C THR A 905 22.19 18.33 -23.84
N THR A 906 21.33 18.96 -23.07
CA THR A 906 21.24 20.41 -22.91
C THR A 906 22.64 20.92 -22.57
N ALA A 907 23.27 21.64 -23.50
CA ALA A 907 24.43 22.45 -23.14
C ALA A 907 23.92 23.44 -22.09
N ILE A 908 24.37 23.30 -20.85
CA ILE A 908 24.07 24.26 -19.79
C ILE A 908 24.85 25.52 -20.18
N THR A 909 24.17 26.46 -20.82
CA THR A 909 24.70 27.79 -21.08
C THR A 909 24.82 28.49 -19.73
N GLY A 910 26.05 28.76 -19.32
CA GLY A 910 26.30 29.72 -18.24
C GLY A 910 25.73 31.10 -18.61
N SER A 911 25.62 31.97 -17.61
CA SER A 911 25.07 33.34 -17.72
C SER A 911 25.73 34.25 -18.77
N THR A 912 26.81 33.80 -19.44
CA THR A 912 27.52 34.50 -20.52
C THR A 912 27.39 33.84 -21.90
N GLY A 913 26.58 32.79 -22.07
CA GLY A 913 26.38 32.15 -23.38
C GLY A 913 27.54 31.29 -23.90
N LYS A 914 28.54 30.96 -23.06
CA LYS A 914 29.63 30.04 -23.40
C LYS A 914 29.31 28.62 -22.90
N ILE A 915 29.68 27.60 -23.66
CA ILE A 915 29.66 26.19 -23.19
C ILE A 915 30.69 26.09 -22.05
N GLN A 916 30.30 25.55 -20.90
CA GLN A 916 31.22 25.30 -19.80
C GLN A 916 31.76 23.87 -19.91
N GLU A 917 33.07 23.71 -20.10
CA GLU A 917 33.69 22.41 -20.40
C GLU A 917 33.97 21.55 -19.15
N PHE A 918 33.71 22.09 -17.96
CA PHE A 918 33.80 21.37 -16.69
C PHE A 918 32.52 21.61 -15.90
N LEU A 919 31.90 20.52 -15.47
CA LEU A 919 30.62 20.56 -14.79
C LEU A 919 30.74 19.98 -13.39
N VAL A 920 29.88 20.46 -12.51
CA VAL A 920 29.72 19.95 -11.14
C VAL A 920 28.53 19.01 -11.13
N GLY A 921 28.77 17.73 -10.84
CA GLY A 921 27.71 16.72 -10.77
C GLY A 921 27.75 15.93 -9.48
N GLU A 922 26.65 15.21 -9.22
CA GLU A 922 26.54 14.32 -8.08
C GLU A 922 27.67 13.30 -8.06
N LYS A 923 28.19 12.99 -6.88
CA LYS A 923 29.18 11.94 -6.67
C LYS A 923 28.55 10.61 -7.09
N ILE A 924 29.33 9.80 -7.81
CA ILE A 924 28.95 8.44 -8.21
C ILE A 924 28.53 7.64 -6.95
N PRO A 925 27.29 7.11 -6.89
CA PRO A 925 26.82 6.33 -5.75
C PRO A 925 27.72 5.13 -5.43
N GLU A 926 27.73 4.69 -4.18
CA GLU A 926 28.52 3.52 -3.76
C GLU A 926 28.11 2.28 -4.56
N GLY A 927 29.09 1.51 -5.06
CA GLY A 927 28.86 0.33 -5.89
C GLY A 927 28.56 0.60 -7.37
N GLN A 928 28.44 1.86 -7.80
CA GLN A 928 28.21 2.24 -9.20
C GLN A 928 29.45 2.85 -9.86
N ILE A 929 29.44 2.88 -11.20
CA ILE A 929 30.46 3.49 -12.07
C ILE A 929 29.80 4.40 -13.11
N VAL A 930 30.57 5.36 -13.63
CA VAL A 930 30.15 6.16 -14.79
C VAL A 930 30.88 5.67 -16.03
N VAL A 931 30.14 5.51 -17.14
CA VAL A 931 30.68 5.13 -18.45
C VAL A 931 30.83 6.39 -19.30
N VAL A 932 31.99 6.58 -19.93
CA VAL A 932 32.30 7.75 -20.75
C VAL A 932 32.74 7.31 -22.15
N ASP A 933 31.98 7.76 -23.15
CA ASP A 933 32.30 7.59 -24.57
C ASP A 933 32.94 8.88 -25.09
N VAL A 934 34.08 8.76 -25.78
CA VAL A 934 34.73 9.88 -26.47
C VAL A 934 34.73 9.56 -27.96
N SER A 935 33.97 10.35 -28.73
CA SER A 935 33.94 10.26 -30.18
C SER A 935 34.78 11.33 -30.84
N HIS A 936 35.44 10.95 -31.93
CA HIS A 936 36.20 11.84 -32.81
C HIS A 936 35.75 11.61 -34.25
N LYS A 937 35.31 12.70 -34.91
CA LYS A 937 34.86 12.67 -36.30
C LYS A 937 35.94 13.29 -37.18
N THR A 938 36.40 12.54 -38.16
CA THR A 938 37.34 13.05 -39.16
C THR A 938 36.68 13.08 -40.52
N ALA A 939 36.71 14.25 -41.18
CA ALA A 939 36.26 14.40 -42.56
C ALA A 939 37.46 14.21 -43.50
N PRO A 940 37.59 13.09 -44.23
CA PRO A 940 38.69 12.92 -45.17
C PRO A 940 38.53 13.90 -46.36
N LYS A 941 39.66 14.32 -46.96
CA LYS A 941 39.67 15.21 -48.15
C LYS A 941 38.90 14.63 -49.36
N SER A 942 38.68 13.31 -49.40
CA SER A 942 37.62 12.68 -50.19
C SER A 942 37.14 11.40 -49.49
N GLY A 943 35.81 11.25 -49.31
CA GLY A 943 35.18 10.09 -48.68
C GLY A 943 34.16 10.47 -47.59
N ALA A 944 33.38 9.50 -47.11
CA ALA A 944 32.45 9.71 -46.00
C ALA A 944 33.22 9.98 -44.69
N PRO A 945 32.71 10.85 -43.79
CA PRO A 945 33.34 11.10 -42.50
C PRO A 945 33.42 9.81 -41.67
N VAL A 946 34.58 9.57 -41.06
CA VAL A 946 34.82 8.43 -40.19
C VAL A 946 34.66 8.91 -38.75
N GLU A 947 33.74 8.29 -37.99
CA GLU A 947 33.62 8.49 -36.54
C GLU A 947 34.31 7.32 -35.83
N THR A 948 35.25 7.66 -34.95
CA THR A 948 35.91 6.69 -34.05
C THR A 948 35.41 6.95 -32.64
N ILE A 949 35.16 5.88 -31.87
CA ILE A 949 34.67 5.97 -30.49
C ILE A 949 35.62 5.18 -29.60
N GLY A 950 36.15 5.83 -28.56
CA GLY A 950 36.79 5.17 -27.43
C GLY A 950 35.89 5.22 -26.19
N ARG A 951 36.11 4.31 -25.25
CA ARG A 951 35.34 4.23 -23.99
C ARG A 951 36.24 3.97 -22.78
N TYR A 952 35.99 4.71 -21.71
CA TYR A 952 36.53 4.44 -20.38
C TYR A 952 35.43 4.51 -19.30
N THR A 953 35.74 3.99 -18.11
CA THR A 953 34.87 4.08 -16.93
C THR A 953 35.55 4.87 -15.81
N GLN A 954 34.75 5.48 -14.96
CA GLN A 954 35.16 6.20 -13.76
C GLN A 954 34.50 5.59 -12.53
N ASP A 955 35.29 5.28 -11.50
CA ASP A 955 34.85 4.78 -10.20
C ASP A 955 35.50 5.64 -9.10
N ASN A 956 34.67 6.32 -8.30
CA ASN A 956 35.12 7.20 -7.22
C ASN A 956 35.01 6.54 -5.82
N ASN A 957 34.74 5.22 -5.77
CA ASN A 957 34.55 4.44 -4.54
C ASN A 957 35.71 3.49 -4.23
N VAL A 958 36.92 3.81 -4.71
CA VAL A 958 38.12 3.03 -4.41
C VAL A 958 38.50 3.25 -2.94
N PRO A 959 38.83 2.19 -2.16
CA PRO A 959 39.21 2.34 -0.76
C PRO A 959 40.33 3.37 -0.57
N ASP A 960 40.14 4.31 0.36
CA ASP A 960 41.13 5.35 0.69
C ASP A 960 42.51 4.71 0.93
N GLN A 961 43.51 5.12 0.15
CA GLN A 961 44.88 4.71 0.47
C GLN A 961 45.40 5.51 1.65
N VAL A 962 45.85 4.78 2.67
CA VAL A 962 46.47 5.33 3.86
C VAL A 962 47.97 5.49 3.59
N THR A 963 48.47 6.73 3.62
CA THR A 963 49.92 6.99 3.64
C THR A 963 50.35 7.53 5.00
N SER A 964 51.45 6.99 5.53
CA SER A 964 52.08 7.43 6.78
C SER A 964 53.50 7.89 6.51
N LYS A 965 53.79 9.16 6.82
CA LYS A 965 55.15 9.71 6.92
C LYS A 965 55.20 10.65 8.12
N LYS A 966 56.19 10.47 9.00
CA LYS A 966 56.38 11.26 10.25
C LYS A 966 55.14 11.29 11.18
N GLY A 967 54.41 10.19 11.31
CA GLY A 967 53.34 10.05 12.32
C GLY A 967 52.01 10.77 12.00
N GLN A 968 51.87 11.43 10.84
CA GLN A 968 50.58 11.87 10.33
C GLN A 968 50.02 10.86 9.33
N ILE A 969 48.82 10.35 9.62
CA ILE A 969 48.03 9.49 8.75
C ILE A 969 47.25 10.41 7.80
N SER A 970 47.52 10.36 6.49
CA SER A 970 46.70 11.04 5.50
C SER A 970 45.92 10.02 4.66
N LYS A 971 44.59 10.14 4.67
CA LYS A 971 43.69 9.45 3.75
C LYS A 971 43.51 10.34 2.52
N VAL A 972 43.73 9.79 1.33
CA VAL A 972 43.50 10.52 0.07
C VAL A 972 42.38 9.80 -0.68
N PRO A 973 41.23 10.46 -0.93
CA PRO A 973 40.21 9.92 -1.82
C PRO A 973 40.83 9.66 -3.21
N GLY A 974 40.63 8.47 -3.77
CA GLY A 974 41.16 8.10 -5.08
C GLY A 974 40.06 7.71 -6.05
N SER A 975 40.15 8.21 -7.28
CA SER A 975 39.31 7.77 -8.41
C SER A 975 40.07 6.73 -9.24
N LYS A 976 39.41 5.63 -9.65
CA LYS A 976 39.91 4.69 -10.65
C LYS A 976 39.28 5.01 -12.00
N PHE A 977 40.13 5.10 -13.02
CA PHE A 977 39.72 5.20 -14.41
C PHE A 977 40.20 3.97 -15.18
N GLU A 978 39.34 3.37 -15.99
CA GLU A 978 39.64 2.11 -16.69
C GLU A 978 39.20 2.20 -18.16
N ILE A 979 40.16 2.03 -19.08
CA ILE A 979 39.90 2.00 -20.53
C ILE A 979 39.25 0.66 -20.86
N LEU A 980 38.04 0.69 -21.42
CA LEU A 980 37.35 -0.51 -21.92
C LEU A 980 37.59 -0.71 -23.41
N GLN A 981 37.68 0.39 -24.16
CA GLN A 981 37.94 0.36 -25.60
C GLN A 981 38.79 1.56 -25.99
N PHE A 982 40.04 1.31 -26.40
CA PHE A 982 40.88 2.34 -27.00
C PHE A 982 40.49 2.55 -28.48
N PRO A 983 40.61 3.75 -29.06
CA PRO A 983 40.21 3.99 -30.46
C PRO A 983 40.93 3.06 -31.46
N THR A 984 40.15 2.30 -32.24
CA THR A 984 40.61 1.39 -33.29
C THR A 984 39.96 1.72 -34.64
N GLN A 985 40.65 1.41 -35.75
CA GLN A 985 40.11 1.61 -37.09
C GLN A 985 39.58 0.28 -37.66
N VAL A 986 38.34 0.28 -38.16
CA VAL A 986 37.70 -0.88 -38.80
C VAL A 986 37.12 -0.46 -40.15
N PRO A 987 37.53 -1.05 -41.29
CA PRO A 987 38.65 -1.99 -41.45
C PRO A 987 40.02 -1.27 -41.40
N PRO A 988 41.14 -2.01 -41.22
CA PRO A 988 42.48 -1.42 -41.14
C PRO A 988 42.85 -0.62 -42.40
N PRO A 989 43.58 0.50 -42.28
CA PRO A 989 43.95 1.32 -43.44
C PRO A 989 44.98 0.59 -44.31
N THR A 990 44.86 0.70 -45.63
CA THR A 990 45.80 0.12 -46.62
C THR A 990 47.12 0.89 -46.76
N SER A 991 47.31 1.98 -46.01
CA SER A 991 48.55 2.77 -45.96
C SER A 991 48.81 3.28 -44.53
N ARG A 992 50.10 3.33 -44.14
CA ARG A 992 50.60 3.73 -42.81
C ARG A 992 50.41 5.22 -42.46
N SER A 993 49.69 6.01 -43.27
CA SER A 993 49.47 7.45 -43.04
C SER A 993 48.00 7.79 -42.73
N GLY A 994 47.42 7.14 -41.73
CA GLY A 994 46.05 7.45 -41.27
C GLY A 994 46.02 8.56 -40.21
N ASP A 995 46.24 9.81 -40.62
CA ASP A 995 46.04 11.04 -39.81
C ASP A 995 44.79 10.97 -38.87
N PRO A 996 43.61 10.47 -39.34
CA PRO A 996 42.38 10.41 -38.53
C PRO A 996 42.42 9.54 -37.26
N LEU A 997 43.09 8.37 -37.29
CA LEU A 997 43.13 7.47 -36.13
C LEU A 997 44.08 8.01 -35.05
N VAL A 998 45.15 8.67 -35.48
CA VAL A 998 46.11 9.33 -34.59
C VAL A 998 45.44 10.49 -33.87
N GLU A 999 44.67 11.33 -34.58
CA GLU A 999 43.86 12.39 -33.98
C GLU A 999 42.88 11.83 -32.92
N ALA A 1000 42.18 10.74 -33.24
CA ALA A 1000 41.23 10.11 -32.33
C ALA A 1000 41.88 9.58 -31.04
N LYS A 1001 43.04 8.92 -31.16
CA LYS A 1001 43.82 8.43 -30.01
C LYS A 1001 44.34 9.56 -29.14
N VAL A 1002 44.76 10.68 -29.75
CA VAL A 1002 45.16 11.89 -29.02
C VAL A 1002 43.96 12.53 -28.31
N ASN A 1003 42.82 12.72 -28.99
CA ASN A 1003 41.62 13.31 -28.39
C ASN A 1003 41.12 12.48 -27.21
N PHE A 1004 41.03 11.15 -27.37
CA PHE A 1004 40.64 10.23 -26.30
C PHE A 1004 41.54 10.36 -25.07
N SER A 1005 42.86 10.29 -25.28
CA SER A 1005 43.84 10.30 -24.18
C SER A 1005 43.92 11.66 -23.48
N MET A 1006 43.80 12.76 -24.23
CA MET A 1006 43.73 14.11 -23.66
C MET A 1006 42.42 14.37 -22.90
N ALA A 1007 41.29 13.83 -23.38
CA ALA A 1007 40.01 13.93 -22.69
C ALA A 1007 40.00 13.13 -21.38
N MET A 1008 40.50 11.90 -21.39
CA MET A 1008 40.63 11.07 -20.19
C MET A 1008 41.63 11.69 -19.19
N ALA A 1009 42.77 12.21 -19.67
CA ALA A 1009 43.73 12.91 -18.83
C ALA A 1009 43.14 14.18 -18.19
N ALA A 1010 42.36 14.96 -18.94
CA ALA A 1010 41.65 16.13 -18.41
C ALA A 1010 40.64 15.74 -17.32
N ASP A 1011 39.93 14.61 -17.49
CA ASP A 1011 38.98 14.10 -16.51
C ASP A 1011 39.64 13.57 -15.23
N ILE A 1012 40.75 12.84 -15.39
CA ILE A 1012 41.60 12.41 -14.27
C ILE A 1012 42.02 13.63 -13.47
N LEU A 1013 42.55 14.67 -14.13
CA LEU A 1013 43.02 15.87 -13.44
C LEU A 1013 41.87 16.70 -12.83
N ALA A 1014 40.68 16.72 -13.45
CA ALA A 1014 39.49 17.36 -12.89
C ALA A 1014 39.07 16.73 -11.55
N SER A 1015 39.24 15.42 -11.43
CA SER A 1015 38.90 14.65 -10.21
C SER A 1015 39.88 14.88 -9.04
N LEU A 1016 41.05 15.47 -9.26
CA LEU A 1016 42.07 15.68 -8.22
C LEU A 1016 41.87 17.00 -7.46
N ASP A 1017 41.99 16.97 -6.14
CA ASP A 1017 41.84 18.16 -5.28
C ASP A 1017 43.05 19.12 -5.36
N SER A 1018 44.23 18.58 -5.69
CA SER A 1018 45.50 19.31 -5.76
C SER A 1018 46.41 18.70 -6.83
N PRO A 1019 47.42 19.43 -7.34
CA PRO A 1019 48.38 18.87 -8.28
C PRO A 1019 49.00 17.57 -7.73
N PRO A 1020 49.14 16.51 -8.54
CA PRO A 1020 49.78 15.28 -8.09
C PRO A 1020 51.25 15.54 -7.76
N THR A 1021 51.79 14.77 -6.82
CA THR A 1021 53.18 14.90 -6.35
C THR A 1021 53.85 13.54 -6.27
N LYS A 1022 55.16 13.50 -6.07
CA LYS A 1022 55.88 12.22 -5.86
C LYS A 1022 55.33 11.41 -4.68
N ASP A 1023 54.86 12.06 -3.61
CA ASP A 1023 54.27 11.39 -2.45
C ASP A 1023 52.79 11.01 -2.67
N LYS A 1024 52.13 11.61 -3.67
CA LYS A 1024 50.74 11.32 -4.08
C LYS A 1024 50.65 11.23 -5.62
N PRO A 1025 51.22 10.17 -6.23
CA PRO A 1025 51.35 10.09 -7.68
C PRO A 1025 50.05 9.60 -8.34
N ILE A 1026 49.86 9.99 -9.61
CA ILE A 1026 48.91 9.29 -10.50
C ILE A 1026 49.54 7.95 -10.88
N ARG A 1027 48.81 6.84 -10.66
CA ARG A 1027 49.33 5.51 -10.95
C ARG A 1027 48.72 4.94 -12.21
N LEU A 1028 49.55 4.61 -13.19
CA LEU A 1028 49.14 3.96 -14.44
C LEU A 1028 49.49 2.47 -14.38
N ARG A 1029 48.55 1.61 -14.75
CA ARG A 1029 48.70 0.15 -14.81
C ARG A 1029 48.05 -0.36 -16.09
N GLY A 1030 48.67 -1.32 -16.76
CA GLY A 1030 48.12 -1.90 -17.98
C GLY A 1030 49.09 -2.87 -18.66
N SER A 1031 48.55 -3.69 -19.56
CA SER A 1031 49.28 -4.65 -20.40
C SER A 1031 49.40 -4.21 -21.86
N ASN A 1032 48.73 -3.12 -22.26
CA ASN A 1032 48.85 -2.53 -23.59
C ASN A 1032 49.85 -1.36 -23.57
N PRO A 1033 51.02 -1.47 -24.23
CA PRO A 1033 52.03 -0.41 -24.22
C PRO A 1033 51.55 0.86 -24.93
N GLU A 1034 50.70 0.74 -25.96
CA GLU A 1034 50.21 1.90 -26.72
C GLU A 1034 49.27 2.77 -25.87
N GLU A 1035 48.28 2.17 -25.22
CA GLU A 1035 47.35 2.87 -24.32
C GLU A 1035 48.09 3.63 -23.20
N LEU A 1036 49.08 2.97 -22.60
CA LEU A 1036 49.89 3.54 -21.52
C LEU A 1036 50.75 4.71 -22.01
N GLU A 1037 51.39 4.58 -23.18
CA GLU A 1037 52.24 5.64 -23.73
C GLU A 1037 51.43 6.88 -24.11
N TYR A 1038 50.26 6.71 -24.74
CA TYR A 1038 49.36 7.81 -25.10
C TYR A 1038 48.82 8.56 -23.88
N LEU A 1039 48.30 7.84 -22.88
CA LEU A 1039 47.75 8.45 -21.66
C LEU A 1039 48.83 9.11 -20.79
N TYR A 1040 50.00 8.46 -20.65
CA TYR A 1040 51.14 9.04 -19.95
C TYR A 1040 51.58 10.36 -20.60
N THR A 1041 51.71 10.38 -21.92
CA THR A 1041 52.11 11.58 -22.67
C THR A 1041 51.09 12.71 -22.52
N ALA A 1042 49.78 12.41 -22.58
CA ALA A 1042 48.72 13.38 -22.37
C ALA A 1042 48.74 14.00 -20.96
N LEU A 1043 48.90 13.18 -19.92
CA LEU A 1043 49.01 13.64 -18.52
C LEU A 1043 50.23 14.56 -18.31
N VAL A 1044 51.39 14.21 -18.89
CA VAL A 1044 52.59 15.05 -18.82
C VAL A 1044 52.37 16.40 -19.51
N ILE A 1045 51.75 16.41 -20.70
CA ILE A 1045 51.48 17.66 -21.44
C ILE A 1045 50.55 18.58 -20.65
N LEU A 1046 49.42 18.06 -20.17
CA LEU A 1046 48.46 18.84 -19.41
C LEU A 1046 49.06 19.34 -18.08
N GLY A 1047 49.89 18.52 -17.43
CA GLY A 1047 50.60 18.87 -16.20
C GLY A 1047 51.71 19.91 -16.38
N GLU A 1048 52.53 19.81 -17.41
CA GLU A 1048 53.65 20.75 -17.64
C GLU A 1048 53.16 22.12 -18.16
N LYS A 1049 52.07 22.14 -18.94
CA LYS A 1049 51.54 23.35 -19.59
C LYS A 1049 50.41 24.07 -18.82
N ASN A 1050 50.03 23.58 -17.65
CA ASN A 1050 49.11 24.28 -16.75
C ASN A 1050 49.87 25.03 -15.65
N PRO A 1051 49.96 26.38 -15.68
CA PRO A 1051 50.76 27.14 -14.72
C PRO A 1051 50.22 27.11 -13.29
N LYS A 1052 48.91 26.91 -13.08
CA LYS A 1052 48.28 26.89 -11.74
C LYS A 1052 48.11 25.49 -11.15
N PHE A 1053 48.33 24.45 -11.95
CA PHE A 1053 48.21 23.04 -11.54
C PHE A 1053 49.39 22.21 -12.05
N LYS A 1054 50.58 22.83 -12.04
CA LYS A 1054 51.81 22.25 -12.58
C LYS A 1054 52.33 21.11 -11.72
N PHE A 1055 52.71 20.00 -12.34
CA PHE A 1055 53.40 18.89 -11.67
C PHE A 1055 54.53 18.31 -12.53
N SER A 1056 55.52 17.70 -11.87
CA SER A 1056 56.65 17.04 -12.54
C SER A 1056 56.30 15.61 -12.97
N ARG A 1057 57.06 15.06 -13.92
CA ARG A 1057 56.90 13.67 -14.39
C ARG A 1057 57.01 12.63 -13.27
N ASP A 1058 57.80 12.90 -12.24
CA ASP A 1058 57.94 12.06 -11.04
C ASP A 1058 56.65 11.95 -10.20
N ALA A 1059 55.60 12.71 -10.55
CA ALA A 1059 54.27 12.59 -9.97
C ALA A 1059 53.37 11.59 -10.72
N ILE A 1060 53.88 10.90 -11.75
CA ILE A 1060 53.22 9.80 -12.44
C ILE A 1060 54.04 8.52 -12.24
N GLU A 1061 53.45 7.53 -11.58
CA GLU A 1061 54.05 6.22 -11.34
C GLU A 1061 53.47 5.21 -12.33
N VAL A 1062 54.31 4.63 -13.19
CA VAL A 1062 53.89 3.62 -14.18
C VAL A 1062 54.29 2.23 -13.69
N ASN A 1063 53.29 1.42 -13.35
CA ASN A 1063 53.47 0.05 -12.87
C ASN A 1063 53.03 -0.93 -13.97
N SER A 1064 53.91 -1.16 -14.93
CA SER A 1064 53.69 -2.06 -16.07
C SER A 1064 54.99 -2.72 -16.51
N ALA A 1065 54.90 -3.97 -16.98
CA ALA A 1065 56.02 -4.69 -17.58
C ALA A 1065 56.24 -4.35 -19.07
N VAL A 1066 55.25 -3.70 -19.72
CA VAL A 1066 55.26 -3.47 -21.19
C VAL A 1066 55.65 -2.05 -21.59
N PHE A 1067 55.56 -1.09 -20.66
CA PHE A 1067 55.92 0.31 -20.90
C PHE A 1067 56.61 0.90 -19.67
N HIS A 1068 57.79 1.50 -19.88
CA HIS A 1068 58.54 2.20 -18.83
C HIS A 1068 58.80 3.65 -19.28
N PRO A 1069 58.50 4.68 -18.46
CA PRO A 1069 58.72 6.08 -18.82
C PRO A 1069 60.14 6.43 -19.24
N ASP A 1070 61.14 5.68 -18.79
CA ASP A 1070 62.54 5.89 -19.17
C ASP A 1070 62.80 5.59 -20.65
N ASN A 1071 61.99 4.74 -21.28
CA ASN A 1071 62.12 4.40 -22.71
C ASN A 1071 61.77 5.58 -23.62
N VAL A 1072 61.05 6.58 -23.11
CA VAL A 1072 60.63 7.78 -23.85
C VAL A 1072 61.39 9.05 -23.43
N LYS A 1073 62.41 8.93 -22.56
CA LYS A 1073 63.28 10.05 -22.14
C LYS A 1073 64.40 10.31 -23.15
N GLY A 1074 64.64 11.58 -23.47
CA GLY A 1074 65.75 12.01 -24.33
C GLY A 1074 67.09 12.06 -23.61
N ARG A 1075 68.21 12.07 -24.36
CA ARG A 1075 69.59 12.11 -23.81
C ARG A 1075 69.93 13.39 -23.01
N LEU A 1076 69.26 14.51 -23.28
CA LEU A 1076 69.46 15.80 -22.62
C LEU A 1076 68.10 16.48 -22.46
N TRP A 1077 67.48 16.34 -21.29
CA TRP A 1077 66.21 16.96 -20.85
C TRP A 1077 65.04 16.93 -21.87
N GLY A 1078 63.99 16.16 -21.56
CA GLY A 1078 62.76 16.12 -22.37
C GLY A 1078 62.46 14.74 -22.94
N PHE A 1079 61.59 14.67 -23.93
CA PHE A 1079 61.21 13.42 -24.59
C PHE A 1079 62.22 13.02 -25.67
N SER A 1080 62.39 11.72 -25.93
CA SER A 1080 63.29 11.23 -26.98
C SER A 1080 62.72 11.55 -28.36
N SER A 1081 63.57 11.76 -29.37
CA SER A 1081 63.13 12.03 -30.75
C SER A 1081 62.26 10.90 -31.34
N ASN A 1082 62.39 9.70 -30.78
CA ASN A 1082 61.64 8.51 -31.18
C ASN A 1082 60.40 8.25 -30.30
N SER A 1083 60.12 9.11 -29.33
CA SER A 1083 58.94 8.98 -28.46
C SER A 1083 57.66 9.38 -29.19
N LEU A 1084 56.52 8.87 -28.71
CA LEU A 1084 55.20 9.30 -29.17
C LEU A 1084 55.00 10.81 -29.04
N TYR A 1085 55.60 11.44 -28.02
CA TYR A 1085 55.57 12.89 -27.84
C TYR A 1085 56.13 13.63 -29.07
N SER A 1086 57.32 13.24 -29.53
CA SER A 1086 57.98 13.88 -30.67
C SER A 1086 57.36 13.50 -32.02
N GLN A 1087 56.91 12.26 -32.17
CA GLN A 1087 56.35 11.76 -33.43
C GLN A 1087 54.90 12.21 -33.69
N VAL A 1088 54.11 12.41 -32.62
CA VAL A 1088 52.68 12.68 -32.71
C VAL A 1088 52.31 14.01 -32.02
N PHE A 1089 52.61 14.18 -30.73
CA PHE A 1089 52.10 15.30 -29.94
C PHE A 1089 52.80 16.65 -30.22
N THR A 1090 53.98 16.67 -30.83
CA THR A 1090 54.67 17.90 -31.25
C THR A 1090 55.01 17.95 -32.73
N ASN A 1091 54.48 17.02 -33.53
CA ASN A 1091 54.72 16.97 -34.96
C ASN A 1091 53.91 18.08 -35.66
N THR A 1092 54.61 19.07 -36.21
CA THR A 1092 54.01 20.23 -36.88
C THR A 1092 53.35 19.88 -38.21
N GLY A 1093 53.58 18.68 -38.74
CA GLY A 1093 52.87 18.15 -39.91
C GLY A 1093 51.43 17.70 -39.64
N LEU A 1094 51.03 17.58 -38.36
CA LEU A 1094 49.70 17.12 -37.93
C LEU A 1094 48.91 18.29 -37.30
N THR A 1095 48.44 19.23 -38.13
CA THR A 1095 47.83 20.50 -37.66
C THR A 1095 46.60 20.28 -36.77
N GLU A 1096 45.74 19.31 -37.09
CA GLU A 1096 44.51 19.08 -36.32
C GLU A 1096 44.80 18.45 -34.94
N THR A 1097 45.79 17.56 -34.88
CA THR A 1097 46.30 17.03 -33.60
C THR A 1097 46.82 18.16 -32.70
N GLN A 1098 47.51 19.16 -33.25
CA GLN A 1098 47.95 20.33 -32.49
C GLN A 1098 46.78 21.20 -32.01
N ASN A 1099 45.74 21.39 -32.82
CA ASN A 1099 44.52 22.11 -32.43
C ASN A 1099 43.82 21.46 -31.23
N ILE A 1100 43.65 20.13 -31.28
CA ILE A 1100 43.08 19.34 -30.19
C ILE A 1100 43.90 19.55 -28.91
N ILE A 1101 45.22 19.42 -28.99
CA ILE A 1101 46.10 19.56 -27.82
C ILE A 1101 46.00 20.97 -27.22
N GLN A 1102 46.09 22.02 -28.02
CA GLN A 1102 46.00 23.42 -27.54
C GLN A 1102 44.63 23.74 -26.96
N SER A 1103 43.55 23.22 -27.57
CA SER A 1103 42.19 23.34 -27.06
C SER A 1103 42.07 22.72 -25.67
N LYS A 1104 42.54 21.47 -25.48
CA LYS A 1104 42.49 20.79 -24.17
C LYS A 1104 43.38 21.47 -23.11
N ILE A 1105 44.54 22.01 -23.49
CA ILE A 1105 45.37 22.82 -22.58
C ILE A 1105 44.61 24.06 -22.12
N LYS A 1106 43.95 24.78 -23.04
CA LYS A 1106 43.15 25.97 -22.73
C LYS A 1106 41.97 25.64 -21.81
N HIS A 1107 41.25 24.54 -22.09
CA HIS A 1107 40.17 24.06 -21.21
C HIS A 1107 40.70 23.79 -19.80
N MET A 1108 41.83 23.09 -19.68
CA MET A 1108 42.46 22.82 -18.38
C MET A 1108 42.91 24.09 -17.65
N GLN A 1109 43.43 25.08 -18.37
CA GLN A 1109 43.79 26.39 -17.80
C GLN A 1109 42.54 27.10 -17.26
N GLN A 1110 41.45 27.14 -18.04
CA GLN A 1110 40.16 27.71 -17.62
C GLN A 1110 39.60 27.00 -16.39
N MET A 1111 39.61 25.66 -16.36
CA MET A 1111 39.19 24.91 -15.18
C MET A 1111 40.02 25.26 -13.96
N THR A 1112 41.33 25.42 -14.10
CA THR A 1112 42.17 25.82 -12.96
C THR A 1112 41.99 27.28 -12.58
N ASP A 1113 41.62 28.16 -13.51
CA ASP A 1113 41.24 29.53 -13.20
C ASP A 1113 39.91 29.61 -12.45
N GLU A 1114 38.95 28.73 -12.76
CA GLU A 1114 37.66 28.61 -12.07
C GLU A 1114 37.81 27.89 -10.71
N LYS A 1115 38.54 26.76 -10.70
CA LYS A 1115 38.78 25.89 -9.53
C LYS A 1115 39.78 26.47 -8.53
N PHE A 1116 40.70 27.33 -8.96
CA PHE A 1116 41.73 27.98 -8.12
C PHE A 1116 41.79 29.51 -8.31
N GLY A 1117 40.69 30.13 -8.75
CA GLY A 1117 40.56 31.57 -8.96
C GLY A 1117 40.84 32.45 -7.73
N PRO A 1118 41.07 33.77 -7.92
CA PRO A 1118 41.68 34.61 -6.91
C PRO A 1118 40.80 34.76 -5.67
N GLN A 1119 41.48 34.75 -4.53
CA GLN A 1119 41.08 35.03 -3.14
C GLN A 1119 39.97 36.09 -2.94
N LYS A 1120 39.71 36.98 -3.91
CA LYS A 1120 38.64 37.99 -3.91
C LYS A 1120 37.21 37.43 -3.94
N GLU A 1121 36.95 36.27 -4.56
CA GLU A 1121 35.62 35.65 -4.45
C GLU A 1121 35.39 35.00 -3.08
N ARG A 1122 36.46 34.45 -2.46
CA ARG A 1122 36.42 34.01 -1.06
C ARG A 1122 36.15 35.19 -0.12
N GLU A 1123 36.76 36.36 -0.35
CA GLU A 1123 36.52 37.58 0.42
C GLU A 1123 35.08 38.10 0.28
N LYS A 1124 34.44 37.98 -0.90
CA LYS A 1124 33.02 38.35 -1.10
C LYS A 1124 32.05 37.44 -0.35
N VAL A 1125 32.35 36.14 -0.26
CA VAL A 1125 31.54 35.19 0.53
C VAL A 1125 31.78 35.44 2.03
N ASP A 1126 33.03 35.57 2.46
CA ASP A 1126 33.35 35.88 3.86
C ASP A 1126 32.78 37.25 4.30
N SER A 1127 32.78 38.27 3.44
CA SER A 1127 32.17 39.58 3.73
C SER A 1127 30.65 39.50 3.81
N LYS A 1128 29.99 38.76 2.92
CA LYS A 1128 28.54 38.52 2.98
C LYS A 1128 28.15 37.70 4.21
N VAL A 1129 28.99 36.74 4.63
CA VAL A 1129 28.77 35.96 5.86
C VAL A 1129 28.88 36.85 7.10
N GLN A 1130 29.87 37.74 7.17
CA GLN A 1130 29.99 38.70 8.26
C GLN A 1130 28.81 39.67 8.27
N GLU A 1131 28.41 40.18 7.09
CA GLU A 1131 27.25 41.05 6.93
C GLU A 1131 25.94 40.36 7.36
N ILE A 1132 25.75 39.07 7.01
CA ILE A 1132 24.63 38.25 7.51
C ILE A 1132 24.67 38.15 9.03
N THR A 1133 25.85 37.95 9.61
CA THR A 1133 26.02 37.76 11.06
C THR A 1133 25.70 39.03 11.83
N ASP A 1134 26.21 40.16 11.35
CA ASP A 1134 25.99 41.47 11.95
C ASP A 1134 24.53 41.90 11.81
N LYS A 1135 23.95 41.72 10.61
CA LYS A 1135 22.54 42.05 10.35
C LYS A 1135 21.58 41.11 11.08
N GLN A 1136 21.85 39.80 11.14
CA GLN A 1136 21.04 38.84 11.90
C GLN A 1136 21.09 39.17 13.40
N SER A 1137 22.27 39.43 13.96
CA SER A 1137 22.39 39.75 15.39
C SER A 1137 21.67 41.05 15.74
N LYS A 1138 21.76 42.06 14.86
CA LYS A 1138 21.04 43.33 15.03
C LYS A 1138 19.53 43.16 14.89
N MET A 1139 19.07 42.45 13.86
CA MET A 1139 17.66 42.14 13.64
C MET A 1139 17.08 41.33 14.80
N LYS A 1140 17.80 40.30 15.26
CA LYS A 1140 17.40 39.50 16.42
C LYS A 1140 17.27 40.37 17.67
N LYS A 1141 18.12 41.37 17.86
CA LYS A 1141 18.02 42.31 19.00
C LYS A 1141 16.81 43.23 18.88
N GLU A 1142 16.57 43.79 17.70
CA GLU A 1142 15.46 44.72 17.44
C GLU A 1142 14.09 44.02 17.44
N LEU A 1143 14.02 42.78 16.91
CA LEU A 1143 12.81 41.95 16.88
C LEU A 1143 12.63 41.08 18.13
N ASN A 1144 13.59 41.06 19.06
CA ASN A 1144 13.51 40.23 20.26
C ASN A 1144 12.18 40.39 21.05
N PRO A 1145 11.64 41.60 21.26
CA PRO A 1145 10.35 41.76 21.94
C PRO A 1145 9.21 41.12 21.15
N VAL A 1146 9.23 41.25 19.82
CA VAL A 1146 8.26 40.63 18.92
C VAL A 1146 8.40 39.10 19.00
N HIS A 1147 9.59 38.56 18.76
CA HIS A 1147 9.87 37.12 18.80
C HIS A 1147 9.44 36.48 20.11
N LYS A 1148 9.80 37.05 21.27
CA LYS A 1148 9.39 36.52 22.58
C LYS A 1148 7.88 36.50 22.76
N THR A 1149 7.20 37.54 22.26
CA THR A 1149 5.75 37.62 22.32
C THR A 1149 5.16 36.55 21.40
N THR A 1150 5.61 36.47 20.15
CA THR A 1150 5.13 35.49 19.17
C THR A 1150 5.39 34.05 19.61
N GLU A 1151 6.56 33.72 20.15
CA GLU A 1151 6.87 32.37 20.66
C GLU A 1151 5.93 31.97 21.79
N ARG A 1152 5.71 32.88 22.76
CA ARG A 1152 4.73 32.66 23.84
C ARG A 1152 3.33 32.49 23.27
N THR A 1153 2.94 33.32 22.29
CA THR A 1153 1.63 33.20 21.64
C THR A 1153 1.51 31.90 20.85
N ILE A 1154 2.53 31.44 20.11
CA ILE A 1154 2.50 30.14 19.42
C ILE A 1154 2.37 28.98 20.41
N GLU A 1155 3.07 29.05 21.55
CA GLU A 1155 2.96 28.02 22.58
C GLU A 1155 1.53 27.96 23.18
N GLN A 1156 0.94 29.12 23.45
CA GLN A 1156 -0.38 29.27 24.05
C GLN A 1156 -1.52 28.99 23.06
N GLU A 1157 -1.47 29.60 21.88
CA GLU A 1157 -2.55 29.71 20.91
C GLU A 1157 -2.36 28.86 19.65
N GLY A 1158 -1.14 28.36 19.42
CA GLY A 1158 -0.73 27.70 18.18
C GLY A 1158 -0.41 28.68 17.05
N PRO A 1159 0.18 28.21 15.93
CA PRO A 1159 0.52 29.05 14.78
C PRO A 1159 -0.69 29.75 14.18
N ALA A 1160 -0.50 30.96 13.68
CA ALA A 1160 -1.56 31.74 13.05
C ALA A 1160 -1.98 31.11 11.70
N PRO A 1161 -3.31 31.00 11.44
CA PRO A 1161 -3.80 30.58 10.14
C PRO A 1161 -3.50 31.66 9.07
N GLU A 1162 -3.51 31.29 7.79
CA GLU A 1162 -3.38 32.23 6.68
C GLU A 1162 -4.65 33.05 6.48
N THR A 1163 -5.80 32.49 6.83
CA THR A 1163 -7.09 33.16 6.71
C THR A 1163 -7.85 33.10 8.05
N PRO A 1164 -8.68 34.12 8.38
CA PRO A 1164 -9.63 33.98 9.46
C PRO A 1164 -10.52 32.77 9.16
N SER A 1165 -10.52 31.77 10.05
CA SER A 1165 -11.34 30.57 9.88
C SER A 1165 -12.78 30.97 9.55
N THR A 1166 -13.31 30.45 8.44
CA THR A 1166 -14.71 30.62 8.03
C THR A 1166 -15.67 29.74 8.84
N GLY A 1167 -15.16 29.08 9.88
CA GLY A 1167 -15.69 27.92 10.61
C GLY A 1167 -17.20 27.89 10.89
N MET A 1168 -17.72 26.67 11.07
CA MET A 1168 -19.14 26.32 11.18
C MET A 1168 -19.86 26.90 12.43
N ARG A 1169 -19.22 27.78 13.19
CA ARG A 1169 -19.69 28.35 14.47
C ARG A 1169 -20.25 29.77 14.32
N LYS A 1170 -20.71 30.14 13.12
CA LYS A 1170 -21.28 31.46 12.81
C LYS A 1170 -22.68 31.67 13.36
#